data_AF-A0A1I2L831-F1
#
_entry.id   AF-A0A1I2L831-F1
#
_cell.length_a   1.000
_cell.length_b   1.000
_cell.length_c   1.000
_cell.angle_alpha   90.00
_cell.angle_beta   90.00
_cell.angle_gamma   90.00
#
_symmetry.space_group_name_H-M   'P 1'
#
loop_
_entity.id
_entity.type
_entity.pdbx_description
1 polymer ?
#
loop_
_entity_poly.entity_id
_entity_poly.type
_entity_poly.pdbx_seq_one_letter_code
_entity_poly.pdbx_strand_id
1 'polypeptide(L)'
;MRKNKEKILSILLVFMMVFSIFVPPVSASASTTGEMPIKITLTDGTTEVTNIERSEISVDPGNDGEKTTIPLFNAEIPSGTEYVYIYYPAGSDISKYCAWYDQTLDQYPMQEEGEYTLEKLDDGSFKLRVKVDKTGDGNADTFIMKDSKLKLVNAVAFKFKDGSGGIAATGVSLNRNNAEIKNGEKLQLEAKVEPNNAANKKVTWKSSDSNIASVDENGLVTANAKGKAIIKVTTLDGNHTSECEVSVLPSDSDLAVEVKIATTPEDAIIFLTDVDGNRILPLENGKYSLKNGLKYDYIATKYGYVSKADSFVAGEETLNIVLEKATDNEAIKPNIPSQWPNFRGDQNNNAVVNMKTPKNANEATLYWSTKKGSGYGGNAIGSPIIVDDYLVFCSGKSLYKMNKFTGEVMEQTGKMVGNSNFNIIPPTYAEGMIFVGLANGTIQAFNADTLESLWVYKDSLRGQPNSPIVYNDGYVYTGFWKNERREANYVCVSVTDEDIHNTLEEKKATWKHEQRGGFYWAGSYVCNDFVLVGTDDGVSGYLSDTSNFLSLNPKTGEIIDKIENLNGDIRSSVSYDKVTNRYYFTCKGGSFYSVAVNKDGTFKKDPSGVQGYDLKEILLDNGANEPELPPMSTSTPVVHNGRAYIGVSGTSQFGQYSGHNITVIDLKKWEIAYKAPTKGYPQTSGLLSTAYEDEDGYAYVYFIDNYTPGQVRVIKDKPGVTSVIDGVTEQYGNGEILKGCAPVLFTPSGDEAQYAICSPIVDSEGTMYFKNDSARMMALGSKIDHIAITEKPQKTTYVEGETFDSTGMKVTAYLMNGLQRDITKYVSFSKDPLTKSDTDITISYNYVKYGDKFNAENGNETNVTVIPPETYIDLVILSSGDQDTITHVKGLIDAIGDVTLDSGKAIDIARKSYDALDESLKEYVSNYNVLTAAEAEYDAISNVVSQIEANKEVSYSKAEDIRKAREAYEVLTSEQKAKITNYQTLLDAEKELQSLINEIENVKTSINNIGTVSLDSEEAITMARKAYDALPEDSKAGVDNYNVLTDAEASLKTLKEDADSGQKPSEDEKTSEDTKPSEDERTQEVPSTGDENNLIYFAITGILSVAGILAMRSSSRRRV
;
A
#
# COMPACT_ATOMS: atom_id res chain seq x y z
N MET A 1 -8.16 -39.88 -39.31
CA MET A 1 -8.40 -39.07 -40.53
C MET A 1 -7.57 -37.79 -40.41
N ARG A 2 -6.71 -37.50 -41.40
CA ARG A 2 -6.80 -36.36 -42.35
C ARG A 2 -6.69 -34.96 -41.67
N LYS A 3 -5.83 -34.04 -42.11
CA LYS A 3 -4.90 -34.04 -43.26
C LYS A 3 -3.85 -32.92 -43.15
N ASN A 4 -2.76 -33.07 -43.90
CA ASN A 4 -1.81 -32.03 -44.38
C ASN A 4 -0.85 -31.38 -43.37
N LYS A 5 0.36 -31.96 -43.26
CA LYS A 5 1.61 -31.25 -43.59
C LYS A 5 2.74 -32.23 -43.97
N GLU A 6 2.55 -32.97 -45.06
CA GLU A 6 3.64 -33.55 -45.84
C GLU A 6 3.69 -32.88 -47.22
N LYS A 7 4.75 -32.12 -47.45
CA LYS A 7 5.32 -31.60 -48.71
C LYS A 7 6.31 -30.49 -48.29
N ILE A 8 7.62 -30.59 -48.46
CA ILE A 8 8.43 -31.62 -49.13
C ILE A 8 9.63 -31.94 -48.24
N LEU A 9 9.61 -33.11 -47.59
CA LEU A 9 10.82 -33.76 -47.10
C LEU A 9 11.04 -34.95 -48.03
N SER A 10 11.68 -34.70 -49.16
CA SER A 10 11.89 -35.70 -50.20
C SER A 10 13.15 -35.35 -50.98
N ILE A 11 13.99 -36.36 -51.22
CA ILE A 11 15.14 -36.36 -52.14
C ILE A 11 16.35 -35.56 -51.59
N LEU A 12 17.52 -36.17 -51.34
CA LEU A 12 17.86 -37.59 -51.28
C LEU A 12 19.18 -37.77 -50.51
N LEU A 13 19.24 -38.69 -49.54
CA LEU A 13 20.50 -39.23 -49.04
C LEU A 13 20.46 -40.75 -49.32
N VAL A 14 20.73 -41.11 -50.57
CA VAL A 14 20.81 -42.51 -51.02
C VAL A 14 22.25 -42.83 -51.40
N PHE A 15 22.79 -43.74 -50.60
CA PHE A 15 23.98 -44.56 -50.77
C PHE A 15 24.50 -44.77 -52.20
N MET A 16 25.82 -44.53 -52.33
CA MET A 16 26.82 -45.30 -53.08
C MET A 16 26.37 -46.44 -53.99
N MET A 17 26.92 -46.48 -55.22
CA MET A 17 27.56 -47.72 -55.74
C MET A 17 28.55 -47.50 -56.91
N VAL A 18 29.70 -48.20 -56.83
CA VAL A 18 30.52 -48.78 -57.94
C VAL A 18 31.52 -47.90 -58.74
N PHE A 19 32.78 -47.93 -58.26
CA PHE A 19 34.05 -48.28 -58.94
C PHE A 19 34.66 -47.52 -60.16
N SER A 20 36.01 -47.40 -60.08
CA SER A 20 37.03 -47.46 -61.16
C SER A 20 37.33 -46.23 -62.05
N ILE A 21 38.58 -45.88 -62.43
CA ILE A 21 39.96 -46.23 -61.95
C ILE A 21 41.00 -45.28 -62.65
N PHE A 22 42.06 -44.85 -61.95
CA PHE A 22 43.41 -44.41 -62.44
C PHE A 22 43.70 -43.05 -63.17
N VAL A 23 44.54 -42.20 -62.51
CA VAL A 23 45.91 -41.70 -62.95
C VAL A 23 46.04 -40.72 -64.15
N PRO A 24 46.94 -39.67 -64.15
CA PRO A 24 47.56 -38.87 -63.08
C PRO A 24 47.65 -37.32 -63.45
N PRO A 25 48.64 -36.46 -63.06
CA PRO A 25 48.46 -35.00 -62.93
C PRO A 25 48.92 -34.12 -64.11
N VAL A 26 48.43 -32.87 -64.15
CA VAL A 26 49.20 -31.69 -64.60
C VAL A 26 48.86 -30.48 -63.71
N SER A 27 49.89 -29.89 -63.10
CA SER A 27 49.83 -28.53 -62.54
C SER A 27 50.07 -27.51 -63.65
N ALA A 28 49.20 -26.50 -63.78
CA ALA A 28 49.47 -25.31 -64.58
C ALA A 28 49.05 -24.06 -63.81
N SER A 29 50.04 -23.31 -63.30
CA SER A 29 49.83 -21.96 -62.81
C SER A 29 49.60 -21.01 -63.99
N ALA A 30 48.42 -20.40 -64.07
CA ALA A 30 48.18 -19.25 -64.94
C ALA A 30 47.27 -18.26 -64.19
N SER A 31 47.72 -17.01 -64.16
CA SER A 31 47.16 -15.86 -63.46
C SER A 31 45.63 -15.69 -63.53
N THR A 32 45.00 -15.50 -62.38
CA THR A 32 43.78 -14.67 -62.27
C THR A 32 44.16 -13.19 -62.35
N THR A 33 44.64 -12.75 -63.52
CA THR A 33 44.51 -11.34 -63.93
C THR A 33 43.02 -11.00 -63.95
N GLY A 34 42.62 -9.92 -63.28
CA GLY A 34 41.22 -9.63 -62.98
C GLY A 34 40.29 -9.61 -64.20
N GLU A 35 39.06 -10.08 -63.99
CA GLU A 35 37.99 -10.11 -65.01
C GLU A 35 37.71 -8.70 -65.52
N MET A 36 37.90 -8.51 -66.84
CA MET A 36 37.85 -7.22 -67.51
C MET A 36 36.47 -6.94 -68.10
N PRO A 37 36.08 -5.66 -68.28
CA PRO A 37 35.03 -5.33 -69.25
C PRO A 37 35.46 -5.82 -70.64
N ILE A 38 34.54 -6.46 -71.37
CA ILE A 38 34.83 -7.09 -72.67
C ILE A 38 34.71 -6.08 -73.81
N LYS A 39 33.86 -5.06 -73.67
CA LYS A 39 33.50 -4.14 -74.75
C LYS A 39 33.11 -2.76 -74.24
N ILE A 40 33.47 -1.72 -75.01
CA ILE A 40 33.02 -0.34 -74.83
C ILE A 40 32.40 0.16 -76.15
N THR A 41 31.20 0.73 -76.12
CA THR A 41 30.54 1.32 -77.30
C THR A 41 30.10 2.77 -77.09
N LEU A 42 30.00 3.52 -78.18
CA LEU A 42 29.52 4.90 -78.19
C LEU A 42 28.00 5.00 -78.01
N THR A 43 27.46 6.22 -78.08
CA THR A 43 26.05 6.56 -77.77
C THR A 43 25.00 5.76 -78.56
N ASP A 44 25.35 5.23 -79.73
CA ASP A 44 24.50 4.36 -80.56
C ASP A 44 24.41 2.89 -80.06
N GLY A 45 25.12 2.54 -78.99
CA GLY A 45 25.18 1.20 -78.39
C GLY A 45 25.88 0.14 -79.24
N THR A 46 26.35 0.46 -80.45
CA THR A 46 26.80 -0.51 -81.46
C THR A 46 28.19 -0.24 -82.01
N THR A 47 28.58 1.04 -82.17
CA THR A 47 29.92 1.44 -82.60
C THR A 47 30.92 1.24 -81.46
N GLU A 48 31.87 0.34 -81.68
CA GLU A 48 32.86 -0.08 -80.69
C GLU A 48 34.07 0.87 -80.64
N VAL A 49 34.49 1.23 -79.43
CA VAL A 49 35.65 2.11 -79.20
C VAL A 49 36.92 1.28 -79.39
N THR A 50 37.75 1.68 -80.36
CA THR A 50 39.02 1.01 -80.68
C THR A 50 40.21 1.81 -80.14
N ASN A 51 41.32 1.13 -79.82
CA ASN A 51 42.52 1.67 -79.17
C ASN A 51 42.30 2.21 -77.75
N ILE A 52 41.82 1.35 -76.85
CA ILE A 52 41.73 1.63 -75.41
C ILE A 52 43.09 1.36 -74.76
N GLU A 53 43.73 2.40 -74.20
CA GLU A 53 44.93 2.23 -73.37
C GLU A 53 44.55 2.10 -71.89
N ARG A 54 45.23 1.21 -71.15
CA ARG A 54 44.98 0.97 -69.71
C ARG A 54 46.13 1.50 -68.86
N SER A 55 45.75 2.14 -67.75
CA SER A 55 46.64 2.57 -66.67
C SER A 55 45.98 2.28 -65.30
N GLU A 56 46.64 2.66 -64.21
CA GLU A 56 46.08 2.58 -62.86
C GLU A 56 46.34 3.91 -62.13
N ILE A 57 45.39 4.34 -61.31
CA ILE A 57 45.49 5.55 -60.50
C ILE A 57 45.29 5.20 -59.02
N SER A 58 46.17 5.72 -58.17
CA SER A 58 46.11 5.54 -56.71
C SER A 58 45.42 6.74 -56.09
N VAL A 59 44.40 6.49 -55.27
CA VAL A 59 43.48 7.52 -54.78
C VAL A 59 43.38 7.42 -53.25
N ASP A 60 43.38 8.58 -52.60
CA ASP A 60 43.32 8.71 -51.15
C ASP A 60 41.88 9.09 -50.74
N PRO A 61 41.12 8.21 -50.04
CA PRO A 61 39.72 8.46 -49.71
C PRO A 61 39.53 9.40 -48.50
N GLY A 62 40.56 9.56 -47.66
CA GLY A 62 40.54 10.38 -46.46
C GLY A 62 40.02 9.68 -45.19
N ASN A 63 40.66 9.97 -44.06
CA ASN A 63 40.36 9.57 -42.67
C ASN A 63 40.55 8.11 -42.20
N ASP A 64 40.69 7.09 -43.06
CA ASP A 64 40.99 5.71 -42.61
C ASP A 64 42.05 4.96 -43.44
N GLY A 65 43.21 5.60 -43.64
CA GLY A 65 44.54 4.95 -43.57
C GLY A 65 45.06 4.13 -44.75
N GLU A 66 44.23 3.51 -45.58
CA GLU A 66 44.68 2.68 -46.72
C GLU A 66 44.37 3.31 -48.09
N LYS A 67 45.41 3.49 -48.92
CA LYS A 67 45.29 3.94 -50.30
C LYS A 67 44.76 2.82 -51.19
N THR A 68 43.73 3.12 -51.98
CA THR A 68 43.16 2.16 -52.95
C THR A 68 43.66 2.49 -54.35
N THR A 69 44.00 1.46 -55.13
CA THR A 69 44.39 1.58 -56.54
C THR A 69 43.23 1.12 -57.42
N ILE A 70 42.86 1.93 -58.42
CA ILE A 70 41.79 1.60 -59.38
C ILE A 70 42.29 1.64 -60.84
N PRO A 71 41.72 0.83 -61.74
CA PRO A 71 42.06 0.88 -63.17
C PRO A 71 41.49 2.13 -63.83
N LEU A 72 42.23 2.67 -64.81
CA LEU A 72 41.85 3.80 -65.65
C LEU A 72 41.99 3.42 -67.14
N PHE A 73 40.97 3.73 -67.93
CA PHE A 73 40.91 3.47 -69.37
C PHE A 73 40.90 4.79 -70.15
N ASN A 74 41.75 4.91 -71.18
CA ASN A 74 41.90 6.08 -72.04
C ASN A 74 41.52 5.76 -73.49
N ALA A 75 40.70 6.58 -74.15
CA ALA A 75 40.38 6.42 -75.59
C ALA A 75 40.01 7.75 -76.30
N GLU A 76 40.18 7.82 -77.62
CA GLU A 76 39.69 8.96 -78.44
C GLU A 76 38.21 8.78 -78.81
N ILE A 77 37.39 9.83 -78.68
CA ILE A 77 35.96 9.83 -79.06
C ILE A 77 35.56 11.07 -79.87
N PRO A 78 34.50 11.01 -80.70
CA PRO A 78 33.98 12.17 -81.41
C PRO A 78 33.48 13.30 -80.48
N SER A 79 33.70 14.55 -80.88
CA SER A 79 33.22 15.77 -80.17
C SER A 79 31.70 15.83 -79.95
N GLY A 80 30.92 14.98 -80.63
CA GLY A 80 29.46 14.86 -80.46
C GLY A 80 28.97 13.75 -79.53
N THR A 81 29.84 12.93 -78.92
CA THR A 81 29.42 11.81 -78.06
C THR A 81 28.80 12.32 -76.75
N GLU A 82 27.62 11.82 -76.39
CA GLU A 82 26.85 12.20 -75.19
C GLU A 82 26.89 11.11 -74.10
N TYR A 83 26.92 9.83 -74.51
CA TYR A 83 27.05 8.68 -73.61
C TYR A 83 28.00 7.61 -74.18
N VAL A 84 28.57 6.80 -73.29
CA VAL A 84 29.35 5.59 -73.58
C VAL A 84 28.76 4.42 -72.78
N TYR A 85 28.78 3.21 -73.36
CA TYR A 85 28.34 1.97 -72.71
C TYR A 85 29.52 1.02 -72.48
N ILE A 86 29.57 0.37 -71.31
CA ILE A 86 30.61 -0.57 -70.88
C ILE A 86 29.95 -1.91 -70.53
N TYR A 87 30.50 -3.01 -71.06
CA TYR A 87 29.93 -4.36 -70.93
C TYR A 87 30.84 -5.29 -70.12
N TYR A 88 30.30 -5.95 -69.10
CA TYR A 88 30.98 -6.91 -68.23
C TYR A 88 30.39 -8.31 -68.38
N PRO A 89 31.20 -9.39 -68.48
CA PRO A 89 30.71 -10.74 -68.71
C PRO A 89 29.81 -11.29 -67.59
N ALA A 90 29.02 -12.32 -67.95
CA ALA A 90 28.24 -13.07 -66.99
C ALA A 90 29.15 -13.75 -65.95
N GLY A 91 28.82 -13.57 -64.66
CA GLY A 91 29.62 -14.05 -63.53
C GLY A 91 30.57 -13.03 -62.91
N SER A 92 30.78 -11.86 -63.55
CA SER A 92 31.61 -10.79 -62.97
C SER A 92 31.08 -10.29 -61.63
N ASP A 93 31.98 -10.16 -60.66
CA ASP A 93 31.69 -9.53 -59.37
C ASP A 93 31.58 -8.01 -59.51
N ILE A 94 30.40 -7.55 -59.93
CA ILE A 94 30.11 -6.14 -60.20
C ILE A 94 30.20 -5.25 -58.95
N SER A 95 30.16 -5.82 -57.73
CA SER A 95 30.28 -5.06 -56.47
C SER A 95 31.63 -4.33 -56.33
N LYS A 96 32.68 -4.86 -56.98
CA LYS A 96 34.01 -4.24 -57.08
C LYS A 96 34.07 -3.01 -57.98
N TYR A 97 33.05 -2.83 -58.83
CA TYR A 97 33.00 -1.82 -59.88
C TYR A 97 31.81 -0.86 -59.74
N CYS A 98 30.84 -1.23 -58.91
CA CYS A 98 29.63 -0.49 -58.51
C CYS A 98 29.29 -0.82 -57.05
N ALA A 99 29.86 -0.07 -56.08
CA ALA A 99 29.75 -0.37 -54.64
C ALA A 99 28.33 -0.29 -54.04
N TRP A 100 27.37 0.19 -54.83
CA TRP A 100 25.94 0.29 -54.50
C TRP A 100 25.10 -0.92 -54.97
N TYR A 101 25.73 -1.95 -55.55
CA TYR A 101 25.06 -3.19 -55.96
C TYR A 101 25.12 -4.28 -54.88
N ASP A 102 24.01 -4.50 -54.18
CA ASP A 102 23.83 -5.60 -53.22
C ASP A 102 23.27 -6.84 -53.92
N GLN A 103 23.97 -7.98 -53.81
CA GLN A 103 23.56 -9.25 -54.43
C GLN A 103 22.33 -9.91 -53.76
N THR A 104 21.86 -9.39 -52.62
CA THR A 104 20.73 -9.96 -51.86
C THR A 104 19.37 -9.37 -52.22
N LEU A 105 19.32 -8.32 -53.05
CA LEU A 105 18.11 -7.57 -53.38
C LEU A 105 17.84 -7.53 -54.89
N ASP A 106 16.88 -8.33 -55.35
CA ASP A 106 16.53 -8.48 -56.78
C ASP A 106 15.67 -7.32 -57.33
N GLN A 107 15.57 -6.19 -56.61
CA GLN A 107 14.85 -4.98 -57.02
C GLN A 107 15.44 -3.69 -56.43
N TYR A 108 16.02 -2.84 -57.28
CA TYR A 108 15.79 -1.38 -57.28
C TYR A 108 16.42 -0.73 -58.53
N PRO A 109 15.62 -0.17 -59.45
CA PRO A 109 16.06 0.88 -60.37
C PRO A 109 15.69 2.24 -59.77
N MET A 110 16.68 3.06 -59.40
CA MET A 110 16.46 4.46 -59.03
C MET A 110 17.45 5.34 -59.79
N GLN A 111 16.91 6.28 -60.55
CA GLN A 111 17.63 7.34 -61.23
C GLN A 111 17.76 8.54 -60.28
N GLU A 112 18.93 9.16 -60.24
CA GLU A 112 18.97 10.63 -60.30
C GLU A 112 19.13 11.05 -61.77
N GLU A 113 18.82 12.32 -62.07
CA GLU A 113 18.57 12.78 -63.43
C GLU A 113 19.79 12.67 -64.37
N GLY A 114 19.79 11.64 -65.22
CA GLY A 114 20.43 11.69 -66.54
C GLY A 114 21.86 11.14 -66.69
N GLU A 115 22.62 10.92 -65.62
CA GLU A 115 24.09 10.76 -65.76
C GLU A 115 24.61 9.32 -65.94
N TYR A 116 23.99 8.30 -65.33
CA TYR A 116 24.38 6.89 -65.53
C TYR A 116 23.24 5.90 -65.28
N THR A 117 23.33 4.69 -65.85
CA THR A 117 22.39 3.57 -65.59
C THR A 117 23.07 2.21 -65.76
N LEU A 118 22.88 1.29 -64.82
CA LEU A 118 23.34 -0.11 -64.90
C LEU A 118 22.18 -1.06 -65.20
N GLU A 119 22.38 -2.00 -66.12
CA GLU A 119 21.41 -2.97 -66.57
C GLU A 119 22.04 -4.37 -66.56
N LYS A 120 21.33 -5.37 -66.03
CA LYS A 120 21.70 -6.79 -66.13
C LYS A 120 20.98 -7.40 -67.32
N LEU A 121 21.72 -8.05 -68.22
CA LEU A 121 21.21 -8.61 -69.46
C LEU A 121 20.75 -10.07 -69.27
N ASP A 122 19.90 -10.55 -70.20
CA ASP A 122 19.28 -11.89 -70.13
C ASP A 122 20.27 -13.06 -70.11
N ASP A 123 21.49 -12.87 -70.62
CA ASP A 123 22.59 -13.85 -70.60
C ASP A 123 23.40 -13.85 -69.27
N GLY A 124 23.02 -12.98 -68.32
CA GLY A 124 23.67 -12.80 -67.03
C GLY A 124 24.82 -11.79 -67.01
N SER A 125 25.15 -11.16 -68.15
CA SER A 125 26.14 -10.08 -68.26
C SER A 125 25.58 -8.73 -67.77
N PHE A 126 26.44 -7.71 -67.64
CA PHE A 126 26.04 -6.36 -67.20
C PHE A 126 26.44 -5.29 -68.22
N LYS A 127 25.59 -4.27 -68.38
CA LYS A 127 25.77 -3.11 -69.26
C LYS A 127 25.62 -1.83 -68.45
N LEU A 128 26.69 -1.03 -68.36
CA LEU A 128 26.72 0.27 -67.69
C LEU A 128 26.74 1.39 -68.74
N ARG A 129 25.76 2.31 -68.70
CA ARG A 129 25.75 3.57 -69.46
C ARG A 129 26.33 4.68 -68.59
N VAL A 130 27.21 5.50 -69.16
CA VAL A 130 27.82 6.68 -68.51
C VAL A 130 27.72 7.87 -69.47
N LYS A 131 27.33 9.04 -68.96
CA LYS A 131 27.32 10.31 -69.71
C LYS A 131 28.74 10.85 -69.92
N VAL A 132 28.97 11.59 -70.99
CA VAL A 132 30.26 12.23 -71.28
C VAL A 132 30.15 13.72 -71.05
N ASP A 133 30.75 14.19 -69.95
CA ASP A 133 30.85 15.62 -69.67
C ASP A 133 32.02 16.26 -70.42
N LYS A 134 31.84 17.54 -70.79
CA LYS A 134 32.77 18.32 -71.60
C LYS A 134 33.39 19.45 -70.77
N THR A 135 34.69 19.39 -70.54
CA THR A 135 35.45 20.54 -70.04
C THR A 135 35.81 21.49 -71.18
N GLY A 136 35.96 22.78 -70.87
CA GLY A 136 36.14 23.85 -71.87
C GLY A 136 37.52 23.90 -72.55
N ASP A 137 38.38 22.90 -72.31
CA ASP A 137 39.77 22.81 -72.76
C ASP A 137 39.99 21.80 -73.92
N GLY A 138 38.96 21.05 -74.31
CA GLY A 138 39.02 20.11 -75.44
C GLY A 138 39.42 18.67 -75.09
N ASN A 139 39.71 18.38 -73.82
CA ASN A 139 39.82 17.01 -73.30
C ASN A 139 38.51 16.58 -72.61
N ALA A 140 38.39 15.31 -72.25
CA ALA A 140 37.34 14.83 -71.34
C ALA A 140 38.00 14.10 -70.16
N ASP A 141 38.14 14.81 -69.05
CA ASP A 141 38.76 14.27 -67.84
C ASP A 141 37.83 13.33 -67.05
N THR A 142 38.47 12.61 -66.14
CA THR A 142 38.02 11.35 -65.53
C THR A 142 36.71 11.43 -64.72
N PHE A 143 35.77 10.51 -64.95
CA PHE A 143 34.64 10.28 -64.04
C PHE A 143 35.14 9.69 -62.70
N ILE A 144 34.82 10.35 -61.57
CA ILE A 144 35.05 9.83 -60.21
C ILE A 144 33.71 9.88 -59.45
N MET A 145 33.07 8.73 -59.27
CA MET A 145 31.86 8.62 -58.45
C MET A 145 32.17 8.86 -56.96
N LYS A 146 31.32 9.64 -56.26
CA LYS A 146 31.33 9.81 -54.80
C LYS A 146 29.92 9.71 -54.23
N ASP A 147 29.77 8.92 -53.17
CA ASP A 147 28.60 8.90 -52.29
C ASP A 147 28.94 9.58 -50.95
N SER A 148 27.88 9.96 -50.22
CA SER A 148 27.81 10.50 -48.86
C SER A 148 28.67 9.82 -47.77
N LYS A 149 29.28 8.67 -48.05
CA LYS A 149 30.17 7.92 -47.13
C LYS A 149 31.58 7.60 -47.67
N LEU A 150 32.04 8.32 -48.71
CA LEU A 150 33.45 8.39 -49.14
C LEU A 150 34.18 7.04 -49.37
N LYS A 151 33.60 6.12 -50.16
CA LYS A 151 34.37 5.02 -50.78
C LYS A 151 34.28 5.06 -52.31
N LEU A 152 35.39 4.72 -52.97
CA LEU A 152 35.70 5.07 -54.37
C LEU A 152 35.55 3.84 -55.30
N VAL A 153 35.06 4.04 -56.54
CA VAL A 153 34.34 2.96 -57.24
C VAL A 153 34.81 2.61 -58.68
N ASN A 154 35.14 3.57 -59.57
CA ASN A 154 35.75 3.29 -60.90
C ASN A 154 36.21 4.58 -61.64
N ALA A 155 36.99 4.47 -62.73
CA ALA A 155 37.49 5.63 -63.51
C ALA A 155 37.70 5.36 -65.03
N VAL A 156 37.28 6.32 -65.88
CA VAL A 156 37.47 6.31 -67.36
C VAL A 156 37.67 7.75 -67.86
N ALA A 157 38.55 7.97 -68.86
CA ALA A 157 38.85 9.27 -69.46
C ALA A 157 38.87 9.21 -71.01
N PHE A 158 38.56 10.33 -71.68
CA PHE A 158 38.49 10.41 -73.14
C PHE A 158 39.12 11.69 -73.73
N LYS A 159 39.37 11.70 -75.04
CA LYS A 159 39.84 12.90 -75.77
C LYS A 159 39.02 13.17 -77.02
N PHE A 160 38.71 14.45 -77.27
CA PHE A 160 37.97 14.89 -78.45
C PHE A 160 38.89 15.31 -79.60
N LYS A 161 38.40 15.15 -80.84
CA LYS A 161 39.10 15.57 -82.06
C LYS A 161 38.62 16.98 -82.46
N ASP A 162 39.56 17.93 -82.49
CA ASP A 162 39.31 19.38 -82.42
C ASP A 162 39.03 20.08 -83.78
N GLY A 163 38.46 21.30 -83.77
CA GLY A 163 38.25 22.07 -85.00
C GLY A 163 37.52 23.44 -84.96
N SER A 164 38.32 24.52 -85.05
CA SER A 164 38.04 25.86 -85.63
C SER A 164 37.42 26.97 -84.77
N GLY A 165 37.98 28.19 -84.90
CA GLY A 165 37.75 29.32 -83.97
C GLY A 165 37.11 30.57 -84.57
N GLY A 166 36.77 31.51 -83.68
CA GLY A 166 36.18 32.82 -83.99
C GLY A 166 36.66 33.91 -83.02
N ILE A 167 36.19 35.15 -83.21
CA ILE A 167 36.63 36.34 -82.45
C ILE A 167 36.47 36.12 -80.94
N ALA A 168 37.58 36.18 -80.21
CA ALA A 168 37.62 35.99 -78.75
C ALA A 168 36.91 37.12 -77.98
N ALA A 169 36.50 36.81 -76.75
CA ALA A 169 36.13 37.84 -75.78
C ALA A 169 37.36 38.65 -75.36
N THR A 170 37.14 39.87 -74.87
CA THR A 170 38.16 40.76 -74.29
C THR A 170 37.81 41.22 -72.87
N GLY A 171 36.62 40.85 -72.36
CA GLY A 171 36.18 41.18 -71.01
C GLY A 171 34.79 40.61 -70.69
N VAL A 172 34.48 40.52 -69.41
CA VAL A 172 33.12 40.27 -68.89
C VAL A 172 32.88 41.15 -67.66
N SER A 173 31.66 41.67 -67.50
CA SER A 173 31.26 42.45 -66.32
C SER A 173 29.89 42.03 -65.81
N LEU A 174 29.70 42.11 -64.49
CA LEU A 174 28.41 41.88 -63.83
C LEU A 174 27.62 43.18 -63.63
N ASN A 175 26.28 43.05 -63.58
CA ASN A 175 25.38 44.17 -63.23
C ASN A 175 25.56 44.71 -61.79
N ARG A 176 26.20 43.96 -60.90
CA ARG A 176 26.59 44.36 -59.54
C ARG A 176 27.81 43.55 -59.06
N ASN A 177 28.54 44.08 -58.09
CA ASN A 177 29.70 43.44 -57.46
C ASN A 177 29.49 43.05 -55.99
N ASN A 178 28.34 43.40 -55.40
CA ASN A 178 27.90 42.93 -54.09
C ASN A 178 26.37 42.83 -54.04
N ALA A 179 25.85 41.99 -53.14
CA ALA A 179 24.45 41.91 -52.78
C ALA A 179 24.23 41.31 -51.39
N GLU A 180 23.17 41.74 -50.72
CA GLU A 180 22.64 41.09 -49.51
C GLU A 180 21.27 40.49 -49.84
N ILE A 181 21.05 39.24 -49.45
CA ILE A 181 19.78 38.50 -49.62
C ILE A 181 19.55 37.59 -48.40
N LYS A 182 18.30 37.25 -48.10
CA LYS A 182 17.97 36.30 -47.02
C LYS A 182 18.03 34.86 -47.50
N ASN A 183 18.24 33.93 -46.58
CA ASN A 183 18.19 32.49 -46.85
C ASN A 183 16.85 32.10 -47.55
N GLY A 184 16.93 31.33 -48.64
CA GLY A 184 15.79 30.99 -49.50
C GLY A 184 15.40 32.02 -50.56
N GLU A 185 15.92 33.25 -50.53
CA GLU A 185 15.68 34.25 -51.58
C GLU A 185 16.53 33.97 -52.84
N LYS A 186 16.13 34.59 -53.96
CA LYS A 186 16.81 34.49 -55.25
C LYS A 186 17.21 35.85 -55.80
N LEU A 187 18.37 35.90 -56.45
CA LEU A 187 18.98 37.11 -57.01
C LEU A 187 19.45 36.86 -58.45
N GLN A 188 18.95 37.65 -59.40
CA GLN A 188 19.45 37.61 -60.76
C GLN A 188 20.73 38.45 -60.90
N LEU A 189 21.83 37.81 -61.26
CA LEU A 189 23.03 38.46 -61.79
C LEU A 189 22.99 38.42 -63.32
N GLU A 190 23.49 39.48 -63.95
CA GLU A 190 23.55 39.57 -65.41
C GLU A 190 25.00 39.80 -65.83
N ALA A 191 25.50 38.99 -66.77
CA ALA A 191 26.86 39.06 -67.29
C ALA A 191 26.88 39.64 -68.71
N LYS A 192 27.71 40.66 -68.92
CA LYS A 192 27.91 41.32 -70.20
C LYS A 192 29.31 41.01 -70.74
N VAL A 193 29.39 40.26 -71.84
CA VAL A 193 30.65 39.94 -72.53
C VAL A 193 30.99 41.04 -73.56
N GLU A 194 32.24 41.49 -73.55
CA GLU A 194 32.78 42.47 -74.49
C GLU A 194 33.90 41.86 -75.36
N PRO A 195 34.04 42.25 -76.65
CA PRO A 195 33.16 43.14 -77.38
C PRO A 195 31.81 42.46 -77.67
N ASN A 196 30.75 43.26 -77.89
CA ASN A 196 29.38 42.76 -78.04
C ASN A 196 29.14 41.99 -79.37
N ASN A 197 30.20 41.66 -80.11
CA ASN A 197 30.23 40.80 -81.30
C ASN A 197 31.25 39.63 -81.17
N ALA A 198 31.75 39.34 -79.96
CA ALA A 198 32.54 38.14 -79.71
C ALA A 198 31.82 36.89 -80.24
N ALA A 199 32.54 36.01 -80.92
CA ALA A 199 31.98 34.81 -81.55
C ALA A 199 31.44 33.83 -80.52
N ASN A 200 31.96 33.89 -79.29
CA ASN A 200 31.46 33.16 -78.15
C ASN A 200 31.12 34.13 -77.01
N LYS A 201 29.82 34.30 -76.75
CA LYS A 201 29.30 35.07 -75.60
C LYS A 201 28.90 34.19 -74.43
N LYS A 202 29.10 32.87 -74.52
CA LYS A 202 28.79 31.97 -73.40
C LYS A 202 29.72 32.27 -72.23
N VAL A 203 29.13 32.23 -71.04
CA VAL A 203 29.83 32.37 -69.78
C VAL A 203 29.55 31.14 -68.93
N THR A 204 30.45 30.84 -68.01
CA THR A 204 30.26 29.86 -66.95
C THR A 204 30.15 30.59 -65.62
N TRP A 205 29.19 30.16 -64.79
CA TRP A 205 29.00 30.67 -63.44
C TRP A 205 29.54 29.68 -62.43
N LYS A 206 30.11 30.18 -61.34
CA LYS A 206 30.61 29.38 -60.24
C LYS A 206 30.45 30.13 -58.92
N SER A 207 29.92 29.46 -57.90
CA SER A 207 29.99 29.93 -56.53
C SER A 207 31.31 29.49 -55.88
N SER A 208 31.86 30.32 -54.99
CA SER A 208 32.94 29.90 -54.08
C SER A 208 32.48 28.88 -53.05
N ASP A 209 31.20 28.92 -52.66
CA ASP A 209 30.55 27.94 -51.77
C ASP A 209 29.07 27.83 -52.11
N SER A 210 28.70 26.76 -52.81
CA SER A 210 27.32 26.46 -53.21
C SER A 210 26.41 26.11 -52.03
N ASN A 211 26.95 25.75 -50.85
CA ASN A 211 26.15 25.51 -49.66
C ASN A 211 25.65 26.81 -49.03
N ILE A 212 26.36 27.93 -49.27
CA ILE A 212 25.95 29.27 -48.82
C ILE A 212 25.06 29.91 -49.89
N ALA A 213 25.52 29.98 -51.15
CA ALA A 213 24.70 30.43 -52.27
C ALA A 213 25.10 29.69 -53.56
N SER A 214 24.13 29.04 -54.20
CA SER A 214 24.31 28.42 -55.53
C SER A 214 23.99 29.43 -56.63
N VAL A 215 24.46 29.16 -57.84
CA VAL A 215 24.15 29.94 -59.06
C VAL A 215 23.92 28.98 -60.22
N ASP A 216 22.89 29.22 -61.02
CA ASP A 216 22.60 28.41 -62.21
C ASP A 216 23.38 28.90 -63.46
N GLU A 217 23.20 28.21 -64.58
CA GLU A 217 23.81 28.58 -65.87
C GLU A 217 23.36 29.96 -66.41
N ASN A 218 22.25 30.49 -65.91
CA ASN A 218 21.65 31.77 -66.31
C ASN A 218 22.05 32.93 -65.38
N GLY A 219 22.84 32.68 -64.32
CA GLY A 219 23.21 33.69 -63.33
C GLY A 219 22.17 33.93 -62.24
N LEU A 220 21.17 33.06 -62.11
CA LEU A 220 20.21 33.10 -61.02
C LEU A 220 20.84 32.50 -59.76
N VAL A 221 21.19 33.36 -58.82
CA VAL A 221 21.73 32.99 -57.51
C VAL A 221 20.58 32.60 -56.58
N THR A 222 20.72 31.48 -55.86
CA THR A 222 19.79 31.04 -54.81
C THR A 222 20.55 30.97 -53.48
N ALA A 223 20.00 31.61 -52.44
CA ALA A 223 20.57 31.57 -51.09
C ALA A 223 20.18 30.25 -50.38
N ASN A 224 21.19 29.52 -49.88
CA ASN A 224 21.04 28.18 -49.32
C ASN A 224 21.39 28.09 -47.83
N ALA A 225 22.33 28.91 -47.35
CA ALA A 225 22.66 29.02 -45.93
C ALA A 225 23.30 30.38 -45.58
N LYS A 226 23.17 30.80 -44.32
CA LYS A 226 23.80 32.03 -43.79
C LYS A 226 25.32 32.01 -44.01
N GLY A 227 25.87 33.05 -44.63
CA GLY A 227 27.31 33.17 -44.87
C GLY A 227 27.66 34.20 -45.93
N LYS A 228 28.87 34.10 -46.48
CA LYS A 228 29.29 34.85 -47.67
C LYS A 228 29.80 33.90 -48.75
N ALA A 229 29.33 34.09 -49.98
CA ALA A 229 29.82 33.38 -51.15
C ALA A 229 30.14 34.38 -52.27
N ILE A 230 31.23 34.15 -52.99
CA ILE A 230 31.58 34.93 -54.17
C ILE A 230 31.03 34.20 -55.38
N ILE A 231 30.11 34.86 -56.09
CA ILE A 231 29.57 34.38 -57.37
C ILE A 231 30.46 34.95 -58.48
N LYS A 232 31.19 34.06 -59.14
CA LYS A 232 32.15 34.36 -60.20
C LYS A 232 31.55 33.97 -61.55
N VAL A 233 31.56 34.90 -62.49
CA VAL A 233 31.31 34.63 -63.91
C VAL A 233 32.63 34.61 -64.67
N THR A 234 32.78 33.67 -65.60
CA THR A 234 33.97 33.49 -66.44
C THR A 234 33.54 33.36 -67.90
N THR A 235 34.26 33.94 -68.86
CA THR A 235 34.02 33.68 -70.28
C THR A 235 34.35 32.22 -70.61
N LEU A 236 33.68 31.58 -71.57
CA LEU A 236 33.87 30.13 -71.82
C LEU A 236 35.32 29.75 -72.18
N ASP A 237 36.10 30.69 -72.72
CA ASP A 237 37.54 30.53 -73.02
C ASP A 237 38.46 30.68 -71.79
N GLY A 238 37.91 30.93 -70.59
CA GLY A 238 38.64 31.06 -69.33
C GLY A 238 39.33 32.40 -69.10
N ASN A 239 39.44 33.26 -70.12
CA ASN A 239 40.37 34.39 -70.12
C ASN A 239 39.90 35.62 -69.32
N HIS A 240 38.59 35.78 -69.10
CA HIS A 240 38.03 36.96 -68.44
C HIS A 240 37.03 36.57 -67.35
N THR A 241 37.11 37.25 -66.21
CA THR A 241 36.23 36.96 -65.05
C THR A 241 35.72 38.22 -64.38
N SER A 242 34.51 38.16 -63.81
CA SER A 242 33.93 39.18 -62.94
C SER A 242 33.24 38.51 -61.74
N GLU A 243 33.18 39.19 -60.60
CA GLU A 243 32.79 38.61 -59.30
C GLU A 243 31.79 39.50 -58.57
N CYS A 244 30.86 38.87 -57.85
CA CYS A 244 29.92 39.51 -56.95
C CYS A 244 29.95 38.82 -55.58
N GLU A 245 30.23 39.55 -54.51
CA GLU A 245 30.10 39.02 -53.15
C GLU A 245 28.62 39.00 -52.74
N VAL A 246 28.08 37.81 -52.46
CA VAL A 246 26.72 37.61 -51.97
C VAL A 246 26.79 37.29 -50.48
N SER A 247 26.26 38.19 -49.65
CA SER A 247 26.10 37.96 -48.21
C SER A 247 24.69 37.45 -47.94
N VAL A 248 24.59 36.19 -47.50
CA VAL A 248 23.33 35.54 -47.14
C VAL A 248 23.05 35.78 -45.66
N LEU A 249 22.00 36.54 -45.39
CA LEU A 249 21.45 36.74 -44.05
C LEU A 249 20.57 35.54 -43.64
N PRO A 250 20.37 35.28 -42.34
CA PRO A 250 19.35 34.32 -41.88
C PRO A 250 17.98 34.69 -42.47
N SER A 251 17.11 33.70 -42.73
CA SER A 251 15.70 34.02 -42.95
C SER A 251 15.10 34.60 -41.66
N ASP A 252 14.00 35.33 -41.75
CA ASP A 252 13.33 35.86 -40.54
C ASP A 252 12.83 34.73 -39.61
N SER A 253 12.72 33.50 -40.13
CA SER A 253 12.44 32.26 -39.39
C SER A 253 13.67 31.54 -38.83
N ASP A 254 14.88 31.87 -39.29
CA ASP A 254 16.15 31.37 -38.73
C ASP A 254 16.62 32.21 -37.53
N LEU A 255 15.97 33.35 -37.26
CA LEU A 255 16.26 34.21 -36.12
C LEU A 255 15.67 33.63 -34.83
N ALA A 256 16.51 33.53 -33.80
CA ALA A 256 16.07 33.21 -32.45
C ALA A 256 15.35 34.42 -31.82
N VAL A 257 14.19 34.18 -31.23
CA VAL A 257 13.41 35.13 -30.42
C VAL A 257 13.26 34.58 -29.01
N GLU A 258 13.40 35.46 -28.02
CA GLU A 258 13.08 35.12 -26.63
C GLU A 258 11.58 35.26 -26.39
N VAL A 259 10.89 34.14 -26.15
CA VAL A 259 9.48 34.15 -25.76
C VAL A 259 9.39 33.86 -24.27
N LYS A 260 8.86 34.79 -23.47
CA LYS A 260 8.50 34.50 -22.07
C LYS A 260 7.20 33.70 -22.04
N ILE A 261 7.19 32.54 -21.42
CA ILE A 261 5.94 31.84 -21.12
C ILE A 261 5.55 32.18 -19.69
N ALA A 262 4.45 32.89 -19.52
CA ALA A 262 3.87 33.27 -18.24
C ALA A 262 2.61 32.44 -17.99
N THR A 263 2.49 31.88 -16.79
CA THR A 263 1.40 31.00 -16.40
C THR A 263 0.51 31.65 -15.34
N THR A 264 -0.73 31.18 -15.23
CA THR A 264 -1.63 31.47 -14.10
C THR A 264 -2.32 30.16 -13.73
N PRO A 265 -1.99 29.54 -12.58
CA PRO A 265 -1.07 30.03 -11.54
C PRO A 265 0.40 30.07 -12.01
N GLU A 266 1.18 30.99 -11.46
CA GLU A 266 2.57 31.31 -11.87
C GLU A 266 3.54 30.13 -11.71
N ASP A 267 3.24 29.17 -10.85
CA ASP A 267 4.09 28.00 -10.57
C ASP A 267 3.74 26.75 -11.41
N ALA A 268 2.85 26.88 -12.40
CA ALA A 268 2.51 25.79 -13.30
C ALA A 268 3.70 25.35 -14.17
N ILE A 269 3.80 24.04 -14.38
CA ILE A 269 4.89 23.39 -15.11
C ILE A 269 4.62 23.44 -16.62
N ILE A 270 5.65 23.76 -17.42
CA ILE A 270 5.60 23.77 -18.89
C ILE A 270 6.50 22.69 -19.51
N PHE A 271 5.88 21.81 -20.31
CA PHE A 271 6.54 20.89 -21.22
C PHE A 271 6.40 21.36 -22.67
N LEU A 272 7.40 22.08 -23.18
CA LEU A 272 7.50 22.59 -24.55
C LEU A 272 8.31 21.62 -25.44
N THR A 273 7.83 21.41 -26.67
CA THR A 273 8.52 20.71 -27.76
C THR A 273 8.42 21.45 -29.09
N ASP A 274 9.38 21.21 -29.99
CA ASP A 274 9.28 21.64 -31.40
C ASP A 274 8.38 20.70 -32.24
N VAL A 275 8.28 20.99 -33.55
CA VAL A 275 7.46 20.22 -34.51
C VAL A 275 7.92 18.78 -34.73
N ASP A 276 9.20 18.49 -34.44
CA ASP A 276 9.77 17.14 -34.54
C ASP A 276 9.61 16.36 -33.22
N GLY A 277 9.07 17.02 -32.18
CA GLY A 277 8.87 16.47 -30.84
C GLY A 277 10.08 16.57 -29.92
N ASN A 278 11.13 17.31 -30.31
CA ASN A 278 12.32 17.50 -29.49
C ASN A 278 12.00 18.41 -28.30
N ARG A 279 12.55 18.07 -27.13
CA ARG A 279 12.37 18.83 -25.89
C ARG A 279 13.07 20.18 -25.97
N ILE A 280 12.32 21.27 -25.75
CA ILE A 280 12.88 22.60 -25.53
C ILE A 280 12.82 22.93 -24.03
N LEU A 281 13.96 23.33 -23.47
CA LEU A 281 14.12 23.71 -22.06
C LEU A 281 14.04 25.24 -21.88
N PRO A 282 13.57 25.73 -20.73
CA PRO A 282 13.55 27.16 -20.43
C PRO A 282 14.96 27.71 -20.17
N LEU A 283 15.13 28.99 -20.49
CA LEU A 283 16.15 29.87 -19.94
C LEU A 283 15.71 30.38 -18.56
N GLU A 284 16.51 31.23 -17.94
CA GLU A 284 16.14 31.91 -16.69
C GLU A 284 14.79 32.67 -16.81
N ASN A 285 14.05 32.72 -15.69
CA ASN A 285 12.81 33.49 -15.53
C ASN A 285 11.66 33.12 -16.49
N GLY A 286 11.61 31.86 -16.96
CA GLY A 286 10.50 31.34 -17.77
C GLY A 286 10.56 31.77 -19.25
N LYS A 287 11.72 32.23 -19.72
CA LYS A 287 11.96 32.52 -21.14
C LYS A 287 12.35 31.27 -21.91
N TYR A 288 12.12 31.27 -23.22
CA TYR A 288 12.56 30.22 -24.14
C TYR A 288 13.21 30.86 -25.37
N SER A 289 14.33 30.31 -25.83
CA SER A 289 14.96 30.68 -27.10
C SER A 289 14.33 29.86 -28.23
N LEU A 290 13.44 30.48 -28.99
CA LEU A 290 12.64 29.82 -30.03
C LEU A 290 12.97 30.38 -31.41
N LYS A 291 12.79 29.61 -32.47
CA LYS A 291 12.91 30.11 -33.85
C LYS A 291 11.63 30.84 -34.23
N ASN A 292 11.77 32.09 -34.64
CA ASN A 292 10.65 32.94 -35.04
C ASN A 292 9.82 32.31 -36.17
N GLY A 293 8.51 32.52 -36.17
CA GLY A 293 7.59 31.97 -37.18
C GLY A 293 7.41 30.44 -37.15
N LEU A 294 8.12 29.69 -36.29
CA LEU A 294 7.91 28.23 -36.15
C LEU A 294 6.85 27.91 -35.10
N LYS A 295 6.15 26.79 -35.33
CA LYS A 295 5.17 26.21 -34.41
C LYS A 295 5.89 25.47 -33.27
N TYR A 296 5.37 25.61 -32.06
CA TYR A 296 5.76 24.83 -30.89
C TYR A 296 4.51 24.27 -30.20
N ASP A 297 4.63 23.07 -29.64
CA ASP A 297 3.58 22.39 -28.88
C ASP A 297 3.95 22.41 -27.40
N TYR A 298 2.99 22.72 -26.53
CA TYR A 298 3.20 22.72 -25.08
C TYR A 298 2.14 21.90 -24.33
N ILE A 299 2.54 21.38 -23.18
CA ILE A 299 1.66 20.89 -22.13
C ILE A 299 1.94 21.74 -20.88
N ALA A 300 0.90 22.32 -20.31
CA ALA A 300 0.93 23.08 -19.07
C ALA A 300 0.15 22.33 -17.99
N THR A 301 0.78 21.98 -16.88
CA THR A 301 0.14 21.20 -15.79
C THR A 301 0.39 21.84 -14.43
N LYS A 302 -0.59 21.73 -13.53
CA LYS A 302 -0.44 22.09 -12.12
C LYS A 302 -1.42 21.25 -11.30
N TYR A 303 -0.94 20.62 -10.23
CA TYR A 303 -1.79 19.93 -9.27
C TYR A 303 -2.97 20.82 -8.79
N GLY A 304 -4.18 20.28 -8.85
CA GLY A 304 -5.44 20.99 -8.60
C GLY A 304 -5.98 21.84 -9.76
N TYR A 305 -5.38 21.78 -10.96
CA TYR A 305 -5.79 22.53 -12.16
C TYR A 305 -5.86 21.62 -13.39
N VAL A 306 -6.78 21.93 -14.30
CA VAL A 306 -6.96 21.19 -15.55
C VAL A 306 -5.74 21.38 -16.45
N SER A 307 -5.06 20.28 -16.81
CA SER A 307 -3.91 20.30 -17.70
C SER A 307 -4.29 20.81 -19.09
N LYS A 308 -3.52 21.75 -19.63
CA LYS A 308 -3.73 22.31 -20.97
C LYS A 308 -2.65 21.85 -21.94
N ALA A 309 -3.02 21.17 -23.01
CA ALA A 309 -2.15 20.88 -24.15
C ALA A 309 -2.60 21.70 -25.37
N ASP A 310 -1.69 22.46 -25.99
CA ASP A 310 -2.02 23.40 -27.06
C ASP A 310 -0.75 23.75 -27.88
N SER A 311 -0.90 24.57 -28.91
CA SER A 311 0.18 25.02 -29.79
C SER A 311 0.25 26.54 -29.90
N PHE A 312 1.43 27.09 -30.19
CA PHE A 312 1.59 28.48 -30.63
C PHE A 312 2.66 28.60 -31.71
N VAL A 313 2.73 29.78 -32.35
CA VAL A 313 3.80 30.15 -33.26
C VAL A 313 4.68 31.19 -32.57
N ALA A 314 5.99 30.96 -32.50
CA ALA A 314 6.91 31.91 -31.87
C ALA A 314 6.99 33.22 -32.67
N GLY A 315 7.00 34.35 -31.97
CA GLY A 315 7.07 35.69 -32.58
C GLY A 315 6.56 36.83 -31.70
N GLU A 316 5.71 36.53 -30.71
CA GLU A 316 5.37 37.46 -29.62
C GLU A 316 6.38 37.37 -28.46
N GLU A 317 6.63 38.49 -27.77
CA GLU A 317 7.57 38.53 -26.63
C GLU A 317 7.09 37.73 -25.41
N THR A 318 5.77 37.53 -25.25
CA THR A 318 5.20 36.83 -24.08
C THR A 318 3.93 36.06 -24.42
N LEU A 319 3.96 34.74 -24.21
CA LEU A 319 2.79 33.86 -24.24
C LEU A 319 2.20 33.77 -22.83
N ASN A 320 0.90 34.03 -22.69
CA ASN A 320 0.17 33.90 -21.41
C ASN A 320 -0.71 32.65 -21.42
N ILE A 321 -0.51 31.74 -20.47
CA ILE A 321 -1.25 30.48 -20.33
C ILE A 321 -2.01 30.51 -19.01
N VAL A 322 -3.35 30.49 -19.08
CA VAL A 322 -4.20 30.36 -17.89
C VAL A 322 -4.68 28.91 -17.80
N LEU A 323 -4.54 28.30 -16.63
CA LEU A 323 -5.12 27.00 -16.28
C LEU A 323 -6.38 27.21 -15.45
N GLU A 324 -7.42 26.43 -15.75
CA GLU A 324 -8.66 26.43 -14.96
C GLU A 324 -8.49 25.54 -13.73
N LYS A 325 -9.08 25.91 -12.58
CA LYS A 325 -9.04 25.04 -11.39
C LYS A 325 -9.83 23.77 -11.69
N ALA A 326 -9.28 22.61 -11.37
CA ALA A 326 -9.99 21.34 -11.48
C ALA A 326 -11.20 21.30 -10.53
N THR A 327 -12.22 20.55 -10.92
CA THR A 327 -13.37 20.25 -10.04
C THR A 327 -12.94 19.19 -9.03
N ASP A 328 -13.23 19.41 -7.75
CA ASP A 328 -12.87 18.47 -6.70
C ASP A 328 -13.76 17.20 -6.80
N ASN A 329 -13.15 16.02 -6.82
CA ASN A 329 -13.86 14.73 -6.93
C ASN A 329 -14.25 14.20 -5.55
N GLU A 330 -15.47 14.52 -5.10
CA GLU A 330 -15.98 14.18 -3.76
C GLU A 330 -16.02 12.67 -3.44
N ALA A 331 -15.90 11.79 -4.45
CA ALA A 331 -15.83 10.34 -4.24
C ALA A 331 -14.45 9.86 -3.77
N ILE A 332 -13.38 10.66 -3.96
CA ILE A 332 -12.03 10.32 -3.50
C ILE A 332 -11.91 10.63 -2.00
N LYS A 333 -11.52 9.63 -1.21
CA LYS A 333 -11.28 9.75 0.23
C LYS A 333 -9.78 9.85 0.49
N PRO A 334 -9.19 11.07 0.63
CA PRO A 334 -7.74 11.22 0.63
C PRO A 334 -7.02 10.62 1.84
N ASN A 335 -7.76 10.42 2.95
CA ASN A 335 -7.21 10.01 4.25
C ASN A 335 -7.51 8.55 4.61
N ILE A 336 -7.54 7.64 3.63
CA ILE A 336 -7.63 6.19 3.93
C ILE A 336 -6.28 5.77 4.55
N PRO A 337 -6.25 5.14 5.74
CA PRO A 337 -5.00 4.71 6.35
C PRO A 337 -4.23 3.75 5.44
N SER A 338 -2.92 3.86 5.39
CA SER A 338 -2.05 2.89 4.71
C SER A 338 -0.87 2.56 5.61
N GLN A 339 -0.66 1.26 5.86
CA GLN A 339 0.47 0.77 6.65
C GLN A 339 1.72 0.55 5.78
N TRP A 340 1.51 0.37 4.47
CA TRP A 340 2.58 0.14 3.50
C TRP A 340 2.14 0.65 2.12
N PRO A 341 2.26 1.96 1.82
CA PRO A 341 1.67 2.59 0.63
C PRO A 341 2.38 2.32 -0.70
N ASN A 342 3.64 1.89 -0.72
CA ASN A 342 4.45 1.83 -1.94
C ASN A 342 5.40 0.61 -1.96
N PHE A 343 6.31 0.54 -2.93
CA PHE A 343 7.26 -0.57 -3.10
C PHE A 343 8.13 -0.90 -1.86
N ARG A 344 8.43 0.08 -0.99
CA ARG A 344 9.39 -0.04 0.12
C ARG A 344 8.89 0.50 1.46
N GLY A 345 7.60 0.82 1.55
CA GLY A 345 6.91 1.27 2.76
C GLY A 345 6.90 2.78 2.96
N ASP A 346 7.92 3.51 2.48
CA ASP A 346 7.95 4.98 2.57
C ASP A 346 8.73 5.64 1.43
N GLN A 347 8.81 6.98 1.44
CA GLN A 347 9.52 7.79 0.45
C GLN A 347 11.05 7.65 0.50
N ASN A 348 11.62 7.04 1.54
CA ASN A 348 13.07 6.84 1.67
C ASN A 348 13.54 5.54 0.99
N ASN A 349 12.62 4.71 0.49
CA ASN A 349 12.87 3.39 -0.11
C ASN A 349 13.59 2.35 0.78
N ASN A 350 13.79 2.65 2.06
CA ASN A 350 14.76 1.93 2.90
C ASN A 350 14.18 0.65 3.56
N ALA A 351 12.84 0.55 3.71
CA ALA A 351 12.14 -0.57 4.36
C ALA A 351 12.68 -0.94 5.76
N VAL A 352 13.01 0.07 6.56
CA VAL A 352 13.32 -0.04 7.98
C VAL A 352 12.05 0.25 8.78
N VAL A 353 11.59 -0.70 9.59
CA VAL A 353 10.37 -0.62 10.40
C VAL A 353 10.64 -0.92 11.87
N ASN A 354 9.67 -0.62 12.74
CA ASN A 354 9.70 -0.96 14.17
C ASN A 354 8.65 -2.00 14.57
N MET A 355 8.33 -2.95 13.68
CA MET A 355 7.26 -3.95 13.88
C MET A 355 7.83 -5.28 14.37
N LYS A 356 7.15 -5.95 15.32
CA LYS A 356 7.61 -7.19 15.96
C LYS A 356 7.43 -8.44 15.07
N THR A 357 8.17 -8.49 13.96
CA THR A 357 8.26 -9.62 13.03
C THR A 357 8.92 -10.85 13.68
N PRO A 358 8.47 -12.09 13.40
CA PRO A 358 9.03 -13.30 14.00
C PRO A 358 10.56 -13.39 13.89
N LYS A 359 11.25 -13.76 14.98
CA LYS A 359 12.72 -13.76 15.03
C LYS A 359 13.36 -15.06 14.53
N ASN A 360 12.62 -16.16 14.55
CA ASN A 360 13.06 -17.51 14.20
C ASN A 360 11.86 -18.42 13.87
N ALA A 361 12.14 -19.60 13.33
CA ALA A 361 11.12 -20.58 12.93
C ALA A 361 10.18 -21.01 14.07
N ASN A 362 10.65 -21.09 15.32
CA ASN A 362 9.80 -21.48 16.44
C ASN A 362 8.70 -20.44 16.72
N GLU A 363 8.91 -19.18 16.39
CA GLU A 363 7.95 -18.08 16.56
C GLU A 363 7.07 -17.84 15.32
N ALA A 364 7.36 -18.44 14.16
CA ALA A 364 6.74 -18.11 12.88
C ALA A 364 5.67 -19.12 12.42
N THR A 365 4.53 -18.63 11.92
CA THR A 365 3.49 -19.48 11.29
C THR A 365 2.91 -18.82 10.05
N LEU A 366 2.67 -19.63 9.03
CA LEU A 366 1.84 -19.27 7.89
C LEU A 366 0.38 -19.31 8.36
N TYR A 367 -0.29 -18.16 8.39
CA TYR A 367 -1.72 -18.07 8.73
C TYR A 367 -2.57 -18.64 7.59
N TRP A 368 -2.31 -18.18 6.36
CA TRP A 368 -3.06 -18.56 5.18
C TRP A 368 -2.20 -18.46 3.91
N SER A 369 -2.65 -19.12 2.84
CA SER A 369 -2.08 -18.99 1.49
C SER A 369 -3.17 -19.05 0.43
N THR A 370 -3.39 -17.92 -0.25
CA THR A 370 -4.46 -17.76 -1.24
C THR A 370 -3.89 -17.66 -2.65
N LYS A 371 -4.35 -18.54 -3.54
CA LYS A 371 -4.00 -18.50 -4.96
C LYS A 371 -4.93 -17.56 -5.72
N LYS A 372 -4.38 -16.65 -6.52
CA LYS A 372 -5.14 -15.81 -7.45
C LYS A 372 -4.39 -15.68 -8.77
N GLY A 373 -5.06 -15.92 -9.89
CA GLY A 373 -4.42 -15.92 -11.19
C GLY A 373 -3.59 -17.17 -11.47
N SER A 374 -2.63 -17.08 -12.39
CA SER A 374 -1.85 -18.22 -12.87
C SER A 374 -0.47 -17.87 -13.42
N GLY A 375 0.49 -18.78 -13.21
CA GLY A 375 1.89 -18.64 -13.61
C GLY A 375 2.63 -17.52 -12.88
N TYR A 376 3.74 -17.07 -13.48
CA TYR A 376 4.64 -16.02 -12.99
C TYR A 376 4.57 -14.71 -13.80
N GLY A 377 3.78 -14.69 -14.88
CA GLY A 377 3.64 -13.54 -15.79
C GLY A 377 2.60 -12.51 -15.30
N GLY A 378 2.11 -11.66 -16.20
CA GLY A 378 1.06 -10.66 -15.88
C GLY A 378 -0.27 -11.25 -15.38
N ASN A 379 -0.50 -12.56 -15.52
CA ASN A 379 -1.64 -13.28 -14.97
C ASN A 379 -1.41 -13.79 -13.54
N ALA A 380 -0.20 -13.69 -12.98
CA ALA A 380 0.10 -14.08 -11.60
C ALA A 380 -0.61 -13.16 -10.59
N ILE A 381 -0.56 -13.50 -9.30
CA ILE A 381 -0.80 -12.50 -8.26
C ILE A 381 0.41 -11.57 -8.15
N GLY A 382 0.17 -10.27 -8.03
CA GLY A 382 1.21 -9.26 -7.89
C GLY A 382 1.69 -9.05 -6.46
N SER A 383 2.85 -8.40 -6.34
CA SER A 383 3.31 -7.82 -5.07
C SER A 383 2.24 -6.87 -4.51
N PRO A 384 1.95 -6.90 -3.20
CA PRO A 384 0.89 -6.08 -2.61
C PRO A 384 1.39 -4.73 -2.06
N ILE A 385 0.44 -3.87 -1.72
CA ILE A 385 0.55 -2.79 -0.73
C ILE A 385 -0.52 -2.99 0.37
N ILE A 386 -0.40 -2.32 1.52
CA ILE A 386 -1.41 -2.37 2.60
C ILE A 386 -2.16 -1.04 2.66
N VAL A 387 -3.44 -1.05 2.30
CA VAL A 387 -4.35 0.10 2.40
C VAL A 387 -5.56 -0.35 3.21
N ASP A 388 -5.86 0.38 4.28
CA ASP A 388 -6.82 0.01 5.32
C ASP A 388 -6.51 -1.39 5.89
N ASP A 389 -7.50 -2.28 6.02
CA ASP A 389 -7.30 -3.69 6.42
C ASP A 389 -7.09 -4.64 5.23
N TYR A 390 -6.75 -4.10 4.05
CA TYR A 390 -6.64 -4.85 2.80
C TYR A 390 -5.24 -4.85 2.20
N LEU A 391 -4.84 -6.03 1.70
CA LEU A 391 -3.78 -6.14 0.71
C LEU A 391 -4.35 -5.73 -0.66
N VAL A 392 -3.68 -4.81 -1.34
CA VAL A 392 -4.07 -4.35 -2.67
C VAL A 392 -3.02 -4.77 -3.70
N PHE A 393 -3.45 -5.48 -4.75
CA PHE A 393 -2.55 -6.07 -5.75
C PHE A 393 -3.24 -6.24 -7.12
N CYS A 394 -2.43 -6.41 -8.16
CA CYS A 394 -2.90 -6.68 -9.51
C CYS A 394 -2.85 -8.17 -9.85
N SER A 395 -3.79 -8.65 -10.66
CA SER A 395 -3.70 -9.96 -11.31
C SER A 395 -4.46 -9.96 -12.64
N GLY A 396 -3.81 -10.38 -13.72
CA GLY A 396 -4.36 -10.31 -15.07
C GLY A 396 -4.65 -8.87 -15.48
N LYS A 397 -5.93 -8.55 -15.71
CA LYS A 397 -6.42 -7.19 -16.04
C LYS A 397 -7.31 -6.60 -14.92
N SER A 398 -7.08 -7.01 -13.69
CA SER A 398 -7.86 -6.57 -12.52
C SER A 398 -6.98 -6.17 -11.35
N LEU A 399 -7.39 -5.11 -10.66
CA LEU A 399 -6.93 -4.69 -9.34
C LEU A 399 -7.85 -5.29 -8.29
N TYR A 400 -7.30 -5.83 -7.20
CA TYR A 400 -8.05 -6.54 -6.15
C TYR A 400 -7.74 -5.99 -4.76
N LYS A 401 -8.72 -6.07 -3.86
CA LYS A 401 -8.55 -6.06 -2.40
C LYS A 401 -8.60 -7.50 -1.86
N MET A 402 -7.77 -7.83 -0.88
CA MET A 402 -7.81 -9.07 -0.11
C MET A 402 -7.73 -8.76 1.37
N ASN A 403 -8.60 -9.36 2.19
CA ASN A 403 -8.57 -9.16 3.64
C ASN A 403 -7.25 -9.73 4.20
N LYS A 404 -6.48 -8.89 4.91
CA LYS A 404 -5.12 -9.25 5.37
C LYS A 404 -5.10 -10.32 6.48
N PHE A 405 -6.20 -10.52 7.18
CA PHE A 405 -6.35 -11.51 8.25
C PHE A 405 -6.80 -12.89 7.74
N THR A 406 -7.71 -12.92 6.77
CA THR A 406 -8.32 -14.18 6.27
C THR A 406 -7.72 -14.69 4.96
N GLY A 407 -7.06 -13.82 4.19
CA GLY A 407 -6.60 -14.13 2.83
C GLY A 407 -7.74 -14.17 1.80
N GLU A 408 -8.96 -13.80 2.17
CA GLU A 408 -10.11 -13.78 1.27
C GLU A 408 -10.01 -12.62 0.27
N VAL A 409 -10.20 -12.91 -1.02
CA VAL A 409 -10.23 -11.91 -2.08
C VAL A 409 -11.63 -11.33 -2.20
N MET A 410 -11.76 -10.01 -2.07
CA MET A 410 -13.05 -9.32 -2.16
C MET A 410 -13.64 -9.43 -3.58
N GLU A 411 -14.97 -9.45 -3.68
CA GLU A 411 -15.67 -9.48 -4.98
C GLU A 411 -15.48 -8.19 -5.80
N GLN A 412 -15.28 -7.06 -5.11
CA GLN A 412 -15.01 -5.76 -5.70
C GLN A 412 -13.63 -5.77 -6.40
N THR A 413 -13.60 -5.34 -7.67
CA THR A 413 -12.36 -5.29 -8.47
C THR A 413 -12.30 -4.04 -9.33
N GLY A 414 -11.09 -3.50 -9.49
CA GLY A 414 -10.83 -2.43 -10.45
C GLY A 414 -10.47 -2.99 -11.82
N LYS A 415 -11.04 -2.43 -12.90
CA LYS A 415 -10.81 -2.89 -14.27
C LYS A 415 -9.61 -2.19 -14.91
N MET A 416 -8.54 -2.95 -15.14
CA MET A 416 -7.32 -2.42 -15.76
C MET A 416 -7.40 -2.47 -17.29
N VAL A 417 -6.90 -1.43 -17.98
CA VAL A 417 -6.89 -1.38 -19.45
C VAL A 417 -5.93 -2.40 -20.09
N GLY A 418 -4.88 -2.76 -19.35
CA GLY A 418 -3.89 -3.77 -19.70
C GLY A 418 -3.53 -4.64 -18.50
N ASN A 419 -2.61 -5.58 -18.69
CA ASN A 419 -1.93 -6.26 -17.59
C ASN A 419 -0.62 -5.55 -17.24
N SER A 420 -0.09 -5.75 -16.03
CA SER A 420 1.32 -5.40 -15.75
C SER A 420 2.25 -6.52 -16.23
N ASN A 421 3.56 -6.25 -16.33
CA ASN A 421 4.55 -7.27 -16.72
C ASN A 421 5.07 -7.98 -15.46
N PHE A 422 4.90 -9.30 -15.39
CA PHE A 422 5.32 -10.17 -14.26
C PHE A 422 4.71 -9.85 -12.88
N ASN A 423 4.01 -8.73 -12.72
CA ASN A 423 3.41 -8.22 -11.49
C ASN A 423 4.40 -8.16 -10.31
N ILE A 424 5.68 -7.87 -10.58
CA ILE A 424 6.76 -7.78 -9.57
C ILE A 424 6.70 -6.45 -8.82
N ILE A 425 6.39 -5.36 -9.53
CA ILE A 425 6.21 -4.04 -8.93
C ILE A 425 4.78 -3.93 -8.39
N PRO A 426 4.60 -3.56 -7.11
CA PRO A 426 3.28 -3.38 -6.52
C PRO A 426 2.63 -2.07 -6.99
N PRO A 427 1.32 -1.90 -6.77
CA PRO A 427 0.67 -0.58 -6.88
C PRO A 427 1.30 0.45 -5.94
N THR A 428 0.93 1.72 -6.09
CA THR A 428 1.32 2.79 -5.14
C THR A 428 0.08 3.57 -4.72
N TYR A 429 -0.09 3.78 -3.41
CA TYR A 429 -1.17 4.55 -2.82
C TYR A 429 -0.71 5.96 -2.44
N ALA A 430 -1.49 6.97 -2.81
CA ALA A 430 -1.43 8.32 -2.23
C ALA A 430 -2.77 9.04 -2.42
N GLU A 431 -3.12 9.93 -1.49
CA GLU A 431 -4.29 10.84 -1.58
C GLU A 431 -5.61 10.16 -1.97
N GLY A 432 -5.89 8.96 -1.43
CA GLY A 432 -7.13 8.24 -1.76
C GLY A 432 -7.14 7.60 -3.14
N MET A 433 -6.00 7.55 -3.84
CA MET A 433 -5.82 6.94 -5.15
C MET A 433 -4.82 5.78 -5.10
N ILE A 434 -4.96 4.84 -6.03
CA ILE A 434 -4.02 3.74 -6.29
C ILE A 434 -3.52 3.86 -7.72
N PHE A 435 -2.21 3.98 -7.91
CA PHE A 435 -1.54 4.04 -9.20
C PHE A 435 -0.94 2.68 -9.56
N VAL A 436 -1.19 2.22 -10.79
CA VAL A 436 -0.74 0.94 -11.30
C VAL A 436 0.03 1.12 -12.59
N GLY A 437 1.26 0.60 -12.63
CA GLY A 437 2.06 0.50 -13.85
C GLY A 437 1.62 -0.70 -14.70
N LEU A 438 1.31 -0.46 -15.98
CA LEU A 438 0.77 -1.42 -16.95
C LEU A 438 1.64 -1.52 -18.21
N ALA A 439 1.58 -2.68 -18.87
CA ALA A 439 2.33 -2.99 -20.09
C ALA A 439 2.02 -2.01 -21.23
N ASN A 440 3.01 -1.77 -22.08
CA ASN A 440 3.04 -0.76 -23.14
C ASN A 440 3.13 0.69 -22.63
N GLY A 441 3.90 0.92 -21.56
CA GLY A 441 4.21 2.27 -21.07
C GLY A 441 3.00 2.98 -20.50
N THR A 442 2.14 2.26 -19.78
CA THR A 442 0.84 2.76 -19.32
C THR A 442 0.84 2.92 -17.80
N ILE A 443 0.21 3.98 -17.30
CA ILE A 443 -0.12 4.14 -15.87
C ILE A 443 -1.64 4.26 -15.79
N GLN A 444 -2.27 3.66 -14.78
CA GLN A 444 -3.70 3.83 -14.53
C GLN A 444 -3.94 4.14 -13.06
N ALA A 445 -4.75 5.14 -12.77
CA ALA A 445 -5.17 5.50 -11.43
C ALA A 445 -6.56 4.94 -11.11
N PHE A 446 -6.78 4.59 -9.85
CA PHE A 446 -8.04 4.09 -9.33
C PHE A 446 -8.40 4.80 -8.02
N ASN A 447 -9.67 5.00 -7.75
CA ASN A 447 -10.17 5.39 -6.44
C ASN A 447 -9.85 4.26 -5.43
N ALA A 448 -9.18 4.57 -4.32
CA ALA A 448 -8.73 3.57 -3.37
C ALA A 448 -9.87 2.92 -2.56
N ASP A 449 -11.03 3.57 -2.46
CA ASP A 449 -12.23 3.01 -1.86
C ASP A 449 -12.99 2.14 -2.87
N THR A 450 -13.42 2.74 -3.99
CA THR A 450 -14.32 2.07 -4.96
C THR A 450 -13.61 1.13 -5.93
N LEU A 451 -12.28 1.21 -6.07
CA LEU A 451 -11.47 0.59 -7.13
C LEU A 451 -11.91 0.97 -8.56
N GLU A 452 -12.75 2.00 -8.73
CA GLU A 452 -13.10 2.50 -10.05
C GLU A 452 -11.90 3.23 -10.66
N SER A 453 -11.73 3.09 -11.97
CA SER A 453 -10.69 3.81 -12.70
C SER A 453 -10.99 5.31 -12.67
N LEU A 454 -9.95 6.13 -12.53
CA LEU A 454 -10.04 7.58 -12.60
C LEU A 454 -9.52 8.07 -13.96
N TRP A 455 -8.32 7.65 -14.33
CA TRP A 455 -7.64 8.07 -15.55
C TRP A 455 -6.54 7.10 -15.97
N VAL A 456 -6.05 7.27 -17.20
CA VAL A 456 -4.98 6.48 -17.81
C VAL A 456 -3.93 7.42 -18.42
N TYR A 457 -2.65 7.14 -18.24
CA TYR A 457 -1.57 7.73 -19.03
C TYR A 457 -0.98 6.68 -19.98
N LYS A 458 -0.62 7.06 -21.20
CA LYS A 458 0.05 6.18 -22.19
C LYS A 458 1.27 6.86 -22.79
N ASP A 459 2.44 6.25 -22.64
CA ASP A 459 3.68 6.70 -23.24
C ASP A 459 3.77 6.34 -24.73
N SER A 460 4.32 7.25 -25.53
CA SER A 460 4.46 7.10 -26.99
C SER A 460 5.49 6.04 -27.40
N LEU A 461 6.56 5.86 -26.62
CA LEU A 461 7.60 4.86 -26.88
C LEU A 461 7.18 3.47 -26.41
N ARG A 462 6.25 3.38 -25.45
CA ARG A 462 5.78 2.16 -24.77
C ARG A 462 6.89 1.51 -23.93
N GLY A 463 6.56 0.46 -23.19
CA GLY A 463 7.54 -0.37 -22.48
C GLY A 463 6.92 -1.25 -21.39
N GLN A 464 7.76 -1.93 -20.64
CA GLN A 464 7.41 -2.61 -19.40
C GLN A 464 7.37 -1.60 -18.24
N PRO A 465 6.39 -1.67 -17.33
CA PRO A 465 6.20 -0.75 -16.22
C PRO A 465 6.98 -1.17 -14.97
N ASN A 466 8.14 -1.80 -15.14
CA ASN A 466 8.80 -2.48 -14.02
C ASN A 466 9.74 -1.56 -13.23
N SER A 467 9.69 -0.24 -13.42
CA SER A 467 10.16 0.74 -12.43
C SER A 467 9.07 0.94 -11.38
N PRO A 468 9.38 0.93 -10.07
CA PRO A 468 8.49 1.44 -9.05
C PRO A 468 7.89 2.81 -9.42
N ILE A 469 6.61 3.01 -9.10
CA ILE A 469 5.98 4.32 -9.11
C ILE A 469 6.30 4.99 -7.78
N VAL A 470 6.70 6.26 -7.84
CA VAL A 470 6.90 7.11 -6.65
C VAL A 470 5.93 8.28 -6.75
N TYR A 471 5.26 8.60 -5.65
CA TYR A 471 4.40 9.78 -5.52
C TYR A 471 5.13 10.87 -4.73
N ASN A 472 5.07 12.12 -5.19
CA ASN A 472 5.51 13.30 -4.44
C ASN A 472 4.75 14.56 -4.89
N ASP A 473 4.20 15.32 -3.93
CA ASP A 473 3.61 16.66 -4.11
C ASP A 473 2.59 16.78 -5.27
N GLY A 474 1.68 15.80 -5.37
CA GLY A 474 0.63 15.81 -6.40
C GLY A 474 1.03 15.22 -7.76
N TYR A 475 2.20 14.58 -7.86
CA TYR A 475 2.69 13.96 -9.10
C TYR A 475 3.19 12.54 -8.85
N VAL A 476 3.07 11.69 -9.87
CA VAL A 476 3.69 10.36 -9.92
C VAL A 476 4.83 10.30 -10.91
N TYR A 477 5.90 9.59 -10.53
CA TYR A 477 7.16 9.47 -11.22
C TYR A 477 7.48 7.99 -11.44
N THR A 478 7.79 7.60 -12.67
CA THR A 478 8.18 6.21 -13.00
C THR A 478 8.87 6.14 -14.37
N GLY A 479 9.52 5.02 -14.67
CA GLY A 479 10.16 4.79 -15.96
C GLY A 479 9.75 3.48 -16.62
N PHE A 480 10.03 3.40 -17.92
CA PHE A 480 9.74 2.23 -18.74
C PHE A 480 11.01 1.61 -19.33
N TRP A 481 10.93 0.32 -19.69
CA TRP A 481 12.01 -0.40 -20.38
C TRP A 481 11.46 -1.21 -21.56
N LYS A 482 12.21 -1.29 -22.66
CA LYS A 482 11.81 -2.05 -23.87
C LYS A 482 12.79 -3.16 -24.20
N ASN A 483 14.07 -2.82 -24.21
CA ASN A 483 15.25 -3.67 -24.33
C ASN A 483 16.47 -2.74 -24.31
N GLU A 484 17.64 -3.32 -24.07
CA GLU A 484 18.90 -2.59 -23.88
C GLU A 484 19.26 -1.61 -25.01
N ARG A 485 18.75 -1.79 -26.25
CA ARG A 485 19.15 -0.97 -27.41
C ARG A 485 18.13 0.08 -27.87
N ARG A 486 17.03 0.30 -27.15
CA ARG A 486 15.97 1.26 -27.54
C ARG A 486 15.80 2.35 -26.50
N GLU A 487 15.35 3.53 -26.93
CA GLU A 487 14.87 4.55 -26.00
C GLU A 487 13.56 4.15 -25.33
N ALA A 488 13.45 4.51 -24.05
CA ALA A 488 12.22 4.53 -23.27
C ALA A 488 12.24 5.73 -22.31
N ASN A 489 11.06 6.18 -21.90
CA ASN A 489 10.91 7.39 -21.09
C ASN A 489 10.88 7.09 -19.58
N TYR A 490 11.49 8.00 -18.82
CA TYR A 490 11.09 8.33 -17.46
C TYR A 490 10.06 9.47 -17.52
N VAL A 491 8.99 9.41 -16.73
CA VAL A 491 7.84 10.31 -16.86
C VAL A 491 7.39 10.84 -15.51
N CYS A 492 6.88 12.08 -15.53
CA CYS A 492 6.12 12.71 -14.46
C CYS A 492 4.68 12.94 -14.94
N VAL A 493 3.67 12.64 -14.11
CA VAL A 493 2.24 12.83 -14.43
C VAL A 493 1.52 13.42 -13.22
N SER A 494 0.70 14.46 -13.41
CA SER A 494 -0.14 15.03 -12.35
C SER A 494 -1.28 14.08 -11.96
N VAL A 495 -1.55 13.92 -10.65
CA VAL A 495 -2.54 12.93 -10.19
C VAL A 495 -3.98 13.42 -10.23
N THR A 496 -4.22 14.69 -9.89
CA THR A 496 -5.51 15.39 -9.99
C THR A 496 -5.77 15.91 -11.39
N ASP A 497 -7.02 16.27 -11.66
CA ASP A 497 -7.58 16.84 -12.91
C ASP A 497 -8.46 15.87 -13.71
N GLU A 498 -8.86 14.78 -13.08
CA GLU A 498 -9.70 13.76 -13.67
C GLU A 498 -11.13 14.22 -13.99
N ASP A 499 -11.56 13.91 -15.21
CA ASP A 499 -12.96 14.02 -15.64
C ASP A 499 -13.81 12.97 -14.90
N ILE A 500 -14.61 13.42 -13.94
CA ILE A 500 -15.57 12.62 -13.16
C ILE A 500 -16.63 11.89 -14.03
N HIS A 501 -16.75 12.24 -15.31
CA HIS A 501 -17.62 11.57 -16.28
C HIS A 501 -16.85 10.62 -17.23
N ASN A 502 -15.51 10.59 -17.17
CA ASN A 502 -14.65 9.76 -18.01
C ASN A 502 -13.53 9.07 -17.22
N THR A 503 -13.90 7.96 -16.59
CA THR A 503 -13.01 7.04 -15.84
C THR A 503 -11.78 6.50 -16.61
N LEU A 504 -11.66 6.77 -17.91
CA LEU A 504 -10.56 6.37 -18.79
C LEU A 504 -9.97 7.56 -19.57
N GLU A 505 -10.09 8.77 -19.04
CA GLU A 505 -9.42 9.96 -19.56
C GLU A 505 -7.93 9.70 -19.81
N GLU A 506 -7.41 10.18 -20.96
CA GLU A 506 -6.00 10.01 -21.28
C GLU A 506 -5.17 11.24 -20.86
N LYS A 507 -4.54 11.15 -19.69
CA LYS A 507 -3.59 12.15 -19.21
C LYS A 507 -2.36 12.25 -20.10
N LYS A 508 -1.73 13.42 -20.09
CA LYS A 508 -0.42 13.67 -20.69
C LYS A 508 0.65 13.76 -19.61
N ALA A 509 1.90 13.53 -19.99
CA ALA A 509 3.01 13.67 -19.07
C ALA A 509 3.25 15.16 -18.78
N THR A 510 3.35 15.50 -17.49
CA THR A 510 3.86 16.79 -16.99
C THR A 510 5.28 17.03 -17.52
N TRP A 511 6.08 15.97 -17.63
CA TRP A 511 7.27 15.93 -18.48
C TRP A 511 7.72 14.48 -18.75
N LYS A 512 8.55 14.30 -19.77
CA LYS A 512 9.28 13.05 -20.05
C LYS A 512 10.78 13.30 -20.22
N HIS A 513 11.58 12.34 -19.79
CA HIS A 513 13.02 12.27 -19.97
C HIS A 513 13.36 10.97 -20.72
N GLU A 514 13.98 11.08 -21.89
CA GLU A 514 14.22 9.93 -22.78
C GLU A 514 15.64 9.38 -22.58
N GLN A 515 15.77 8.07 -22.36
CA GLN A 515 17.05 7.40 -22.13
C GLN A 515 17.13 6.10 -22.94
N ARG A 516 18.25 5.89 -23.63
CA ARG A 516 18.55 4.61 -24.30
C ARG A 516 18.82 3.53 -23.24
N GLY A 517 18.29 2.33 -23.47
CA GLY A 517 18.23 1.26 -22.46
C GLY A 517 16.98 1.44 -21.59
N GLY A 518 16.78 2.64 -21.05
CA GLY A 518 15.59 3.01 -20.28
C GLY A 518 15.73 2.67 -18.79
N PHE A 519 14.62 2.28 -18.17
CA PHE A 519 14.50 2.18 -16.71
C PHE A 519 13.86 0.85 -16.30
N TYR A 520 14.68 -0.16 -16.01
CA TYR A 520 14.22 -1.49 -15.61
C TYR A 520 14.52 -1.76 -14.14
N TRP A 521 13.48 -1.85 -13.30
CA TRP A 521 13.60 -2.01 -11.83
C TRP A 521 14.29 -0.83 -11.11
N ALA A 522 14.75 0.17 -11.85
CA ALA A 522 15.31 1.43 -11.40
C ALA A 522 14.24 2.33 -10.75
N GLY A 523 13.94 2.10 -9.48
CA GLY A 523 13.06 2.97 -8.69
C GLY A 523 13.77 4.24 -8.26
N SER A 524 13.09 5.38 -8.33
CA SER A 524 13.68 6.65 -7.96
C SER A 524 13.59 6.95 -6.45
N TYR A 525 14.44 7.84 -5.98
CA TYR A 525 14.12 8.69 -4.84
C TYR A 525 13.59 10.02 -5.38
N VAL A 526 12.50 10.54 -4.81
CA VAL A 526 11.91 11.82 -5.22
C VAL A 526 11.74 12.72 -4.02
N CYS A 527 12.09 13.99 -4.18
CA CYS A 527 11.71 15.07 -3.28
C CYS A 527 11.39 16.33 -4.10
N ASN A 528 11.02 17.43 -3.42
CA ASN A 528 10.64 18.68 -4.08
C ASN A 528 11.80 19.37 -4.83
N ASP A 529 13.05 19.07 -4.47
CA ASP A 529 14.24 19.69 -5.04
C ASP A 529 14.82 18.87 -6.22
N PHE A 530 14.78 17.53 -6.16
CA PHE A 530 15.35 16.62 -7.17
C PHE A 530 14.75 15.20 -7.19
N VAL A 531 14.87 14.53 -8.33
CA VAL A 531 14.62 13.10 -8.57
C VAL A 531 15.96 12.41 -8.79
N LEU A 532 16.28 11.37 -8.03
CA LEU A 532 17.45 10.51 -8.28
C LEU A 532 17.00 9.19 -8.89
N VAL A 533 17.59 8.79 -10.03
CA VAL A 533 17.25 7.53 -10.70
C VAL A 533 18.45 6.95 -11.46
N GLY A 534 18.61 5.63 -11.43
CA GLY A 534 19.60 4.92 -12.25
C GLY A 534 19.07 4.54 -13.62
N THR A 535 19.96 4.25 -14.57
CA THR A 535 19.57 3.80 -15.92
C THR A 535 20.01 2.37 -16.21
N ASP A 536 19.37 1.77 -17.21
CA ASP A 536 19.99 0.69 -17.99
C ASP A 536 21.14 1.25 -18.85
N ASP A 537 22.11 0.41 -19.20
CA ASP A 537 23.43 0.85 -19.72
C ASP A 537 23.50 1.03 -21.25
N GLY A 538 22.46 0.61 -21.98
CA GLY A 538 22.38 0.71 -23.44
C GLY A 538 22.99 -0.47 -24.22
N VAL A 539 23.49 -1.50 -23.52
CA VAL A 539 24.37 -2.59 -23.97
C VAL A 539 23.84 -3.94 -23.44
N SER A 540 24.25 -5.06 -24.05
CA SER A 540 23.76 -6.39 -23.67
C SER A 540 24.74 -7.09 -22.75
N GLY A 541 24.42 -7.22 -21.46
CA GLY A 541 25.15 -8.08 -20.53
C GLY A 541 25.19 -7.54 -19.10
N TYR A 542 26.41 -7.50 -18.56
CA TYR A 542 26.80 -6.96 -17.25
C TYR A 542 28.32 -6.67 -17.26
N LEU A 543 28.85 -6.33 -18.44
CA LEU A 543 30.30 -6.24 -18.75
C LEU A 543 30.69 -4.84 -19.27
N SER A 544 29.78 -3.88 -19.16
CA SER A 544 29.91 -2.53 -19.70
C SER A 544 29.69 -1.52 -18.59
N ASP A 545 30.71 -0.70 -18.34
CA ASP A 545 30.62 0.43 -17.43
C ASP A 545 29.96 1.61 -18.18
N THR A 546 28.67 1.51 -18.50
CA THR A 546 27.95 2.54 -19.31
C THR A 546 26.60 2.95 -18.73
N SER A 547 26.25 2.53 -17.50
CA SER A 547 25.03 3.01 -16.84
C SER A 547 25.25 4.40 -16.23
N ASN A 548 24.16 5.15 -16.09
CA ASN A 548 24.16 6.50 -15.55
C ASN A 548 23.34 6.58 -14.26
N PHE A 549 23.79 7.41 -13.32
CA PHE A 549 22.99 7.85 -12.18
C PHE A 549 22.62 9.31 -12.37
N LEU A 550 21.32 9.57 -12.55
CA LEU A 550 20.78 10.88 -12.93
C LEU A 550 20.19 11.60 -11.72
N SER A 551 20.47 12.90 -11.61
CA SER A 551 19.68 13.84 -10.82
C SER A 551 18.85 14.69 -11.77
N LEU A 552 17.52 14.62 -11.68
CA LEU A 552 16.59 15.35 -12.54
C LEU A 552 15.78 16.38 -11.74
N ASN A 553 15.46 17.50 -12.38
CA ASN A 553 14.56 18.51 -11.83
C ASN A 553 13.11 17.96 -11.78
N PRO A 554 12.43 17.93 -10.62
CA PRO A 554 11.09 17.33 -10.50
C PRO A 554 10.02 18.11 -11.27
N LYS A 555 10.26 19.38 -11.59
CA LYS A 555 9.36 20.24 -12.34
C LYS A 555 9.58 20.19 -13.85
N THR A 556 10.83 20.06 -14.33
CA THR A 556 11.11 20.19 -15.79
C THR A 556 11.55 18.90 -16.48
N GLY A 557 12.01 17.89 -15.74
CA GLY A 557 12.64 16.68 -16.28
C GLY A 557 14.07 16.88 -16.81
N GLU A 558 14.64 18.07 -16.60
CA GLU A 558 16.01 18.43 -16.96
C GLU A 558 17.03 17.75 -16.06
N ILE A 559 18.20 17.38 -16.61
CA ILE A 559 19.33 16.87 -15.82
C ILE A 559 19.94 18.02 -15.02
N ILE A 560 19.89 17.93 -13.69
CA ILE A 560 20.63 18.81 -12.78
C ILE A 560 22.12 18.41 -12.76
N ASP A 561 22.39 17.11 -12.62
CA ASP A 561 23.74 16.53 -12.61
C ASP A 561 23.65 15.03 -12.97
N LYS A 562 24.76 14.44 -13.41
CA LYS A 562 24.83 13.01 -13.74
C LYS A 562 26.18 12.42 -13.37
N ILE A 563 26.17 11.18 -12.91
CA ILE A 563 27.35 10.33 -12.82
C ILE A 563 27.24 9.30 -13.95
N GLU A 564 28.28 9.16 -14.76
CA GLU A 564 28.30 8.31 -15.95
C GLU A 564 29.31 7.18 -15.79
N ASN A 565 29.12 6.11 -16.57
CA ASN A 565 30.01 4.95 -16.65
C ASN A 565 30.12 4.16 -15.33
N LEU A 566 28.96 3.86 -14.72
CA LEU A 566 28.87 2.98 -13.56
C LEU A 566 28.78 1.51 -13.96
N ASN A 567 29.20 0.62 -13.07
CA ASN A 567 29.47 -0.82 -13.31
C ASN A 567 28.20 -1.61 -13.68
N GLY A 568 27.81 -1.60 -14.95
CA GLY A 568 26.59 -2.22 -15.46
C GLY A 568 25.27 -1.61 -14.94
N ASP A 569 24.15 -2.15 -15.40
CA ASP A 569 22.79 -1.61 -15.22
C ASP A 569 22.42 -1.35 -13.75
N ILE A 570 21.84 -0.18 -13.46
CA ILE A 570 21.32 0.15 -12.12
C ILE A 570 19.86 -0.31 -12.04
N ARG A 571 19.66 -1.56 -11.63
CA ARG A 571 18.33 -2.21 -11.55
C ARG A 571 17.85 -2.42 -10.11
N SER A 572 18.01 -1.37 -9.30
CA SER A 572 17.57 -1.27 -7.91
C SER A 572 16.89 0.09 -7.67
N SER A 573 16.13 0.23 -6.57
CA SER A 573 15.66 1.55 -6.17
C SER A 573 16.73 2.33 -5.41
N VAL A 574 16.65 3.66 -5.45
CA VAL A 574 17.51 4.54 -4.64
C VAL A 574 16.98 4.61 -3.21
N SER A 575 17.71 3.98 -2.28
CA SER A 575 17.46 4.13 -0.84
C SER A 575 18.09 5.41 -0.30
N TYR A 576 17.41 6.07 0.62
CA TYR A 576 17.90 7.22 1.37
C TYR A 576 17.99 6.89 2.85
N ASP A 577 19.15 7.11 3.47
CA ASP A 577 19.30 7.06 4.92
C ASP A 577 19.51 8.46 5.50
N LYS A 578 18.63 8.81 6.44
CA LYS A 578 18.61 10.10 7.14
C LYS A 578 19.77 10.26 8.14
N VAL A 579 20.33 9.16 8.65
CA VAL A 579 21.42 9.21 9.65
C VAL A 579 22.75 9.57 9.00
N THR A 580 23.05 8.94 7.87
CA THR A 580 24.24 9.25 7.05
C THR A 580 24.02 10.46 6.12
N ASN A 581 22.77 10.81 5.83
CA ASN A 581 22.37 11.81 4.82
C ASN A 581 22.99 11.48 3.44
N ARG A 582 22.81 10.22 3.01
CA ARG A 582 23.35 9.69 1.75
C ARG A 582 22.34 8.77 1.06
N TYR A 583 22.57 8.59 -0.24
CA TYR A 583 21.76 7.77 -1.12
C TYR A 583 22.53 6.51 -1.51
N TYR A 584 21.82 5.39 -1.63
CA TYR A 584 22.40 4.05 -1.76
C TYR A 584 21.66 3.25 -2.83
N PHE A 585 22.42 2.58 -3.69
CA PHE A 585 21.89 1.76 -4.79
C PHE A 585 22.90 0.66 -5.16
N THR A 586 22.45 -0.29 -5.97
CA THR A 586 23.23 -1.42 -6.50
C THR A 586 23.05 -1.58 -7.99
N CYS A 587 24.03 -2.21 -8.63
CA CYS A 587 24.04 -2.48 -10.06
C CYS A 587 24.28 -3.96 -10.40
N LYS A 588 23.97 -4.33 -11.65
CA LYS A 588 24.18 -5.67 -12.18
C LYS A 588 25.65 -6.03 -12.39
N GLY A 589 26.57 -5.08 -12.50
CA GLY A 589 28.02 -5.39 -12.46
C GLY A 589 28.52 -5.78 -11.07
N GLY A 590 27.67 -5.67 -10.03
CA GLY A 590 27.95 -6.16 -8.69
C GLY A 590 28.60 -5.14 -7.77
N SER A 591 28.43 -3.84 -8.02
CA SER A 591 28.85 -2.79 -7.08
C SER A 591 27.70 -2.33 -6.18
N PHE A 592 28.04 -2.00 -4.93
CA PHE A 592 27.23 -1.22 -4.00
C PHE A 592 27.77 0.20 -3.92
N TYR A 593 26.90 1.18 -4.17
CA TYR A 593 27.28 2.59 -4.20
C TYR A 593 26.67 3.38 -3.04
N SER A 594 27.39 4.44 -2.63
CA SER A 594 26.83 5.50 -1.79
C SER A 594 27.25 6.89 -2.27
N VAL A 595 26.28 7.75 -2.55
CA VAL A 595 26.50 9.11 -3.06
C VAL A 595 25.94 10.17 -2.11
N ALA A 596 26.65 11.30 -1.99
CA ALA A 596 26.14 12.50 -1.33
C ALA A 596 25.61 13.50 -2.38
N VAL A 597 24.49 14.14 -2.06
CA VAL A 597 23.80 15.11 -2.93
C VAL A 597 23.66 16.43 -2.17
N ASN A 598 23.86 17.54 -2.86
CA ASN A 598 23.65 18.89 -2.34
C ASN A 598 22.15 19.23 -2.33
N LYS A 599 21.75 20.29 -1.62
CA LYS A 599 20.34 20.69 -1.56
C LYS A 599 19.76 21.09 -2.93
N ASP A 600 20.59 21.59 -3.83
CA ASP A 600 20.20 21.94 -5.21
C ASP A 600 20.09 20.73 -6.16
N GLY A 601 20.27 19.51 -5.66
CA GLY A 601 20.24 18.28 -6.46
C GLY A 601 21.55 17.94 -7.16
N THR A 602 22.59 18.79 -7.11
CA THR A 602 23.90 18.45 -7.68
C THR A 602 24.60 17.38 -6.86
N PHE A 603 25.37 16.50 -7.52
CA PHE A 603 26.15 15.49 -6.81
C PHE A 603 27.35 16.17 -6.15
N LYS A 604 27.51 15.92 -4.84
CA LYS A 604 28.57 16.55 -4.06
C LYS A 604 29.93 16.13 -4.62
N LYS A 605 30.84 17.08 -4.83
CA LYS A 605 32.20 16.79 -5.30
C LYS A 605 33.04 16.14 -4.20
N ASP A 606 33.94 15.25 -4.58
CA ASP A 606 34.88 14.60 -3.67
C ASP A 606 35.73 15.67 -2.95
N PRO A 607 35.74 15.74 -1.60
CA PRO A 607 36.58 16.68 -0.86
C PRO A 607 38.09 16.55 -1.14
N SER A 608 38.55 15.39 -1.62
CA SER A 608 39.96 15.18 -2.02
C SER A 608 40.25 15.61 -3.47
N GLY A 609 39.21 15.80 -4.29
CA GLY A 609 39.32 16.15 -5.71
C GLY A 609 39.80 15.03 -6.63
N VAL A 610 39.95 13.80 -6.12
CA VAL A 610 40.50 12.65 -6.87
C VAL A 610 39.40 11.88 -7.61
N GLN A 611 38.24 11.67 -6.98
CA GLN A 611 37.18 10.80 -7.50
C GLN A 611 36.10 11.58 -8.28
N GLY A 612 36.27 12.89 -8.46
CA GLY A 612 35.28 13.78 -9.08
C GLY A 612 34.08 14.06 -8.19
N TYR A 613 33.37 13.01 -7.77
CA TYR A 613 32.20 13.04 -6.89
C TYR A 613 32.48 12.33 -5.56
N ASP A 614 31.78 12.73 -4.48
CA ASP A 614 31.67 11.99 -3.22
C ASP A 614 30.74 10.78 -3.44
N LEU A 615 31.19 9.89 -4.34
CA LEU A 615 30.66 8.59 -4.67
C LEU A 615 31.61 7.55 -4.10
N LYS A 616 31.09 6.65 -3.28
CA LYS A 616 31.84 5.53 -2.75
C LYS A 616 31.32 4.23 -3.35
N GLU A 617 32.23 3.30 -3.60
CA GLU A 617 31.95 2.00 -4.21
C GLU A 617 32.50 0.86 -3.36
N ILE A 618 31.77 -0.25 -3.30
CA ILE A 618 32.27 -1.57 -2.86
C ILE A 618 31.87 -2.57 -3.93
N LEU A 619 32.85 -3.27 -4.52
CA LEU A 619 32.58 -4.46 -5.32
C LEU A 619 32.11 -5.57 -4.37
N LEU A 620 30.93 -6.12 -4.64
CA LEU A 620 30.35 -7.25 -3.92
C LEU A 620 31.13 -8.54 -4.23
N ASP A 621 30.78 -9.67 -3.61
CA ASP A 621 31.57 -10.89 -3.74
C ASP A 621 30.70 -12.16 -3.67
N ASN A 622 30.70 -12.94 -4.75
CA ASN A 622 30.01 -14.23 -4.88
C ASN A 622 30.91 -15.46 -4.70
N GLY A 623 32.20 -15.26 -4.44
CA GLY A 623 33.21 -16.29 -4.25
C GLY A 623 33.89 -16.81 -5.53
N ALA A 624 33.49 -16.34 -6.72
CA ALA A 624 34.05 -16.80 -7.99
C ALA A 624 35.20 -15.93 -8.52
N ASN A 625 35.10 -14.59 -8.35
CA ASN A 625 36.05 -13.61 -8.92
C ASN A 625 36.17 -13.63 -10.45
N GLU A 626 35.16 -14.15 -11.17
CA GLU A 626 35.12 -14.20 -12.63
C GLU A 626 34.35 -12.98 -13.19
N PRO A 627 34.95 -12.11 -14.02
CA PRO A 627 34.29 -10.93 -14.60
C PRO A 627 33.03 -11.27 -15.41
N GLU A 628 33.02 -12.43 -16.07
CA GLU A 628 31.88 -12.93 -16.84
C GLU A 628 30.72 -13.46 -16.00
N LEU A 629 30.90 -13.60 -14.68
CA LEU A 629 29.89 -14.08 -13.74
C LEU A 629 29.87 -13.19 -12.48
N PRO A 630 29.58 -11.87 -12.62
CA PRO A 630 29.74 -10.91 -11.55
C PRO A 630 28.76 -11.16 -10.39
N PRO A 631 29.06 -10.63 -9.19
CA PRO A 631 28.19 -10.70 -8.01
C PRO A 631 27.02 -9.72 -8.14
N MET A 632 26.17 -9.93 -9.16
CA MET A 632 25.09 -9.02 -9.54
C MET A 632 24.17 -8.71 -8.35
N SER A 633 23.73 -7.47 -8.24
CA SER A 633 22.62 -7.12 -7.35
C SER A 633 21.58 -6.25 -8.03
N THR A 634 20.33 -6.65 -7.84
CA THR A 634 19.09 -5.91 -8.14
C THR A 634 18.32 -5.60 -6.85
N SER A 635 18.97 -5.81 -5.70
CA SER A 635 18.40 -5.59 -4.38
C SER A 635 18.58 -4.13 -4.00
N THR A 636 17.48 -3.41 -3.79
CA THR A 636 17.48 -2.09 -3.14
C THR A 636 18.11 -2.23 -1.76
N PRO A 637 19.22 -1.55 -1.46
CA PRO A 637 19.90 -1.72 -0.17
C PRO A 637 19.01 -1.31 1.00
N VAL A 638 19.06 -2.08 2.08
CA VAL A 638 18.55 -1.62 3.39
C VAL A 638 19.72 -1.07 4.18
N VAL A 639 19.60 0.13 4.72
CA VAL A 639 20.64 0.84 5.49
C VAL A 639 20.11 1.19 6.87
N HIS A 640 20.78 0.73 7.92
CA HIS A 640 20.43 1.04 9.31
C HIS A 640 21.66 0.96 10.21
N ASN A 641 21.74 1.83 11.22
CA ASN A 641 22.74 1.75 12.30
C ASN A 641 24.21 1.58 11.80
N GLY A 642 24.60 2.24 10.70
CA GLY A 642 25.95 2.10 10.12
C GLY A 642 26.23 0.78 9.40
N ARG A 643 25.18 0.03 9.06
CA ARG A 643 25.22 -1.23 8.30
C ARG A 643 24.40 -1.11 7.02
N ALA A 644 24.77 -1.86 5.99
CA ALA A 644 23.93 -2.06 4.81
C ALA A 644 23.77 -3.55 4.49
N TYR A 645 22.59 -3.93 4.01
CA TYR A 645 22.19 -5.31 3.71
C TYR A 645 21.74 -5.41 2.25
N ILE A 646 22.38 -6.31 1.50
CA ILE A 646 22.23 -6.43 0.04
C ILE A 646 22.09 -7.91 -0.34
N GLY A 647 21.09 -8.23 -1.16
CA GLY A 647 20.99 -9.54 -1.82
C GLY A 647 21.90 -9.63 -3.05
N VAL A 648 22.71 -10.70 -3.15
CA VAL A 648 23.79 -10.85 -4.15
C VAL A 648 23.66 -12.18 -4.89
N SER A 649 23.84 -12.15 -6.22
CA SER A 649 23.79 -13.37 -7.04
C SER A 649 25.06 -14.19 -6.93
N GLY A 650 24.93 -15.51 -7.05
CA GLY A 650 26.03 -16.40 -7.34
C GLY A 650 26.42 -16.34 -8.82
N THR A 651 27.20 -17.33 -9.24
CA THR A 651 27.62 -17.55 -10.64
C THR A 651 26.48 -17.98 -11.57
N SER A 652 25.31 -18.34 -11.06
CA SER A 652 24.14 -18.68 -11.87
C SER A 652 22.87 -18.17 -11.21
N GLN A 653 22.05 -17.39 -11.92
CA GLN A 653 20.85 -16.74 -11.37
C GLN A 653 19.90 -17.70 -10.63
N PHE A 654 19.80 -18.94 -11.11
CA PHE A 654 18.93 -19.99 -10.55
C PHE A 654 19.72 -21.23 -10.09
N GLY A 655 21.05 -21.14 -9.96
CA GLY A 655 21.91 -22.24 -9.55
C GLY A 655 21.95 -22.40 -8.04
N GLN A 656 21.48 -23.53 -7.52
CA GLN A 656 21.42 -23.78 -6.08
C GLN A 656 22.80 -23.57 -5.42
N TYR A 657 22.88 -22.72 -4.40
CA TYR A 657 24.11 -22.37 -3.67
C TYR A 657 25.29 -21.92 -4.57
N SER A 658 25.04 -21.33 -5.75
CA SER A 658 26.09 -20.95 -6.73
C SER A 658 27.01 -19.78 -6.32
N GLY A 659 27.02 -19.40 -5.04
CA GLY A 659 27.64 -18.17 -4.51
C GLY A 659 26.63 -17.13 -4.00
N HIS A 660 25.33 -17.42 -4.11
CA HIS A 660 24.25 -16.55 -3.62
C HIS A 660 24.39 -16.23 -2.14
N ASN A 661 24.24 -14.97 -1.77
CA ASN A 661 24.34 -14.55 -0.38
C ASN A 661 23.58 -13.25 -0.08
N ILE A 662 23.34 -13.02 1.21
CA ILE A 662 23.06 -11.69 1.76
C ILE A 662 24.42 -11.12 2.20
N THR A 663 24.90 -10.08 1.53
CA THR A 663 26.10 -9.34 1.92
C THR A 663 25.75 -8.29 2.96
N VAL A 664 26.56 -8.20 4.02
CA VAL A 664 26.46 -7.19 5.07
C VAL A 664 27.70 -6.32 5.07
N ILE A 665 27.51 -5.00 4.99
CA ILE A 665 28.57 -3.99 4.85
C ILE A 665 28.70 -3.19 6.14
N ASP A 666 29.94 -2.94 6.58
CA ASP A 666 30.26 -1.95 7.61
C ASP A 666 30.46 -0.58 6.93
N LEU A 667 29.51 0.34 7.09
CA LEU A 667 29.54 1.64 6.41
C LEU A 667 30.57 2.61 7.01
N LYS A 668 31.04 2.37 8.24
CA LYS A 668 32.05 3.18 8.90
C LYS A 668 33.45 2.84 8.40
N LYS A 669 33.72 1.55 8.22
CA LYS A 669 34.98 1.06 7.63
C LYS A 669 34.97 1.08 6.10
N TRP A 670 33.78 1.03 5.51
CA TRP A 670 33.57 0.90 4.07
C TRP A 670 34.11 -0.44 3.51
N GLU A 671 33.76 -1.55 4.18
CA GLU A 671 34.16 -2.92 3.81
C GLU A 671 33.00 -3.91 3.96
N ILE A 672 33.06 -5.05 3.25
CA ILE A 672 32.18 -6.19 3.51
C ILE A 672 32.51 -6.75 4.90
N ALA A 673 31.54 -6.73 5.82
CA ALA A 673 31.72 -7.23 7.18
C ALA A 673 31.57 -8.76 7.26
N TYR A 674 30.58 -9.31 6.53
CA TYR A 674 30.44 -10.74 6.27
C TYR A 674 29.42 -10.99 5.15
N LYS A 675 29.35 -12.24 4.71
CA LYS A 675 28.34 -12.75 3.76
C LYS A 675 27.59 -13.89 4.41
N ALA A 676 26.27 -13.94 4.23
CA ALA A 676 25.42 -15.04 4.69
C ALA A 676 24.93 -15.84 3.46
N PRO A 677 25.49 -17.03 3.17
CA PRO A 677 25.08 -17.83 2.01
C PRO A 677 23.60 -18.20 2.04
N THR A 678 23.02 -18.34 0.85
CA THR A 678 21.58 -18.59 0.61
C THR A 678 21.40 -19.63 -0.49
N LYS A 679 20.24 -20.31 -0.51
CA LYS A 679 19.97 -21.40 -1.46
C LYS A 679 19.79 -20.88 -2.88
N GLY A 680 19.13 -19.73 -3.02
CA GLY A 680 18.99 -19.00 -4.28
C GLY A 680 19.31 -17.54 -4.12
N TYR A 681 19.30 -16.82 -5.24
CA TYR A 681 19.55 -15.39 -5.28
C TYR A 681 18.51 -14.63 -4.44
N PRO A 682 18.90 -13.84 -3.42
CA PRO A 682 18.00 -12.87 -2.80
C PRO A 682 17.80 -11.68 -3.76
N GLN A 683 17.07 -11.93 -4.85
CA GLN A 683 17.00 -11.03 -6.02
C GLN A 683 16.20 -9.75 -5.74
N THR A 684 15.30 -9.81 -4.76
CA THR A 684 14.48 -8.69 -4.31
C THR A 684 15.07 -8.04 -3.08
N SER A 685 14.38 -7.03 -2.54
CA SER A 685 14.95 -6.12 -1.55
C SER A 685 14.50 -6.50 -0.14
N GLY A 686 15.43 -6.50 0.81
CA GLY A 686 15.15 -6.92 2.19
C GLY A 686 14.22 -6.00 2.95
N LEU A 687 13.72 -6.50 4.08
CA LEU A 687 12.97 -5.77 5.12
C LEU A 687 13.79 -5.80 6.41
N LEU A 688 13.85 -4.71 7.18
CA LEU A 688 14.53 -4.68 8.48
C LEU A 688 13.57 -4.23 9.58
N SER A 689 13.59 -4.96 10.71
CA SER A 689 12.93 -4.55 11.95
C SER A 689 13.94 -4.11 13.02
N THR A 690 13.69 -2.93 13.60
CA THR A 690 14.37 -2.38 14.78
C THR A 690 13.71 -2.78 16.11
N ALA A 691 12.58 -3.50 16.06
CA ALA A 691 11.69 -3.70 17.22
C ALA A 691 12.30 -4.48 18.40
N TYR A 692 13.51 -5.02 18.21
CA TYR A 692 14.25 -5.83 19.17
C TYR A 692 15.59 -5.19 19.59
N GLU A 693 15.97 -4.04 19.02
CA GLU A 693 17.22 -3.35 19.39
C GLU A 693 17.23 -2.93 20.87
N ASP A 694 16.08 -2.57 21.45
CA ASP A 694 15.95 -2.28 22.89
C ASP A 694 15.84 -3.55 23.76
N GLU A 695 15.50 -4.72 23.18
CA GLU A 695 15.30 -5.98 23.90
C GLU A 695 16.58 -6.83 23.98
N ASP A 696 17.21 -7.10 22.83
CA ASP A 696 18.41 -7.96 22.71
C ASP A 696 19.59 -7.27 21.99
N GLY A 697 19.40 -6.04 21.50
CA GLY A 697 20.44 -5.23 20.90
C GLY A 697 20.71 -5.52 19.43
N TYR A 698 19.83 -6.24 18.73
CA TYR A 698 20.00 -6.57 17.31
C TYR A 698 18.84 -6.06 16.44
N ALA A 699 19.20 -5.63 15.23
CA ALA A 699 18.25 -5.48 14.14
C ALA A 699 18.03 -6.83 13.44
N TYR A 700 16.80 -7.09 13.00
CA TYR A 700 16.41 -8.34 12.31
C TYR A 700 16.12 -8.05 10.85
N VAL A 701 16.79 -8.74 9.93
CA VAL A 701 16.73 -8.46 8.49
C VAL A 701 16.26 -9.69 7.72
N TYR A 702 15.25 -9.49 6.87
CA TYR A 702 14.51 -10.54 6.18
C TYR A 702 14.72 -10.43 4.67
N PHE A 703 14.98 -11.58 4.04
CA PHE A 703 15.14 -11.73 2.59
C PHE A 703 14.40 -13.00 2.12
N ILE A 704 14.13 -13.10 0.82
CA ILE A 704 13.50 -14.28 0.23
C ILE A 704 14.42 -14.83 -0.87
N ASP A 705 14.71 -16.14 -0.81
CA ASP A 705 15.49 -16.84 -1.83
C ASP A 705 14.65 -16.96 -3.12
N ASN A 706 15.13 -16.45 -4.26
CA ASN A 706 14.52 -16.73 -5.56
C ASN A 706 14.90 -18.14 -6.06
N TYR A 707 14.36 -19.15 -5.38
CA TYR A 707 14.56 -20.57 -5.66
C TYR A 707 13.32 -21.38 -5.27
N THR A 708 13.25 -22.67 -5.58
CA THR A 708 12.15 -23.55 -5.13
C THR A 708 12.57 -24.44 -3.94
N PRO A 709 11.82 -24.45 -2.81
CA PRO A 709 10.88 -23.41 -2.39
C PRO A 709 11.58 -22.07 -2.08
N GLY A 710 10.85 -20.97 -2.21
CA GLY A 710 11.35 -19.63 -1.90
C GLY A 710 11.39 -19.41 -0.40
N GLN A 711 12.51 -19.78 0.22
CA GLN A 711 12.71 -19.73 1.66
C GLN A 711 12.76 -18.28 2.14
N VAL A 712 12.08 -18.00 3.26
CA VAL A 712 12.21 -16.72 3.97
C VAL A 712 13.42 -16.85 4.90
N ARG A 713 14.46 -16.06 4.64
CA ARG A 713 15.69 -15.98 5.44
C ARG A 713 15.56 -14.86 6.47
N VAL A 714 16.17 -15.06 7.63
CA VAL A 714 16.33 -14.03 8.67
C VAL A 714 17.77 -14.00 9.17
N ILE A 715 18.40 -12.84 9.19
CA ILE A 715 19.67 -12.60 9.88
C ILE A 715 19.45 -11.57 10.98
N LYS A 716 20.12 -11.74 12.13
CA LYS A 716 20.20 -10.70 13.17
C LYS A 716 21.60 -10.10 13.17
N ASP A 717 21.70 -8.79 13.20
CA ASP A 717 22.96 -8.06 13.01
C ASP A 717 23.02 -6.79 13.88
N LYS A 718 24.24 -6.31 14.12
CA LYS A 718 24.55 -5.00 14.69
C LYS A 718 26.00 -4.59 14.38
N PRO A 719 26.36 -3.31 14.54
CA PRO A 719 27.75 -2.86 14.38
C PRO A 719 28.77 -3.71 15.15
N GLY A 720 29.85 -4.09 14.47
CA GLY A 720 30.92 -4.93 15.01
C GLY A 720 30.74 -6.44 14.82
N VAL A 721 29.59 -6.92 14.33
CA VAL A 721 29.42 -8.34 13.96
C VAL A 721 30.11 -8.62 12.62
N THR A 722 30.90 -9.70 12.57
CA THR A 722 31.75 -10.10 11.42
C THR A 722 31.48 -11.53 10.94
N SER A 723 30.35 -12.12 11.33
CA SER A 723 29.93 -13.46 10.90
C SER A 723 28.45 -13.66 11.19
N VAL A 724 27.79 -14.54 10.42
CA VAL A 724 26.38 -14.90 10.63
C VAL A 724 26.15 -15.47 12.02
N ILE A 725 25.25 -14.85 12.80
CA ILE A 725 24.81 -15.36 14.10
C ILE A 725 23.70 -16.40 13.88
N ASP A 726 23.72 -17.48 14.66
CA ASP A 726 22.82 -18.64 14.55
C ASP A 726 22.81 -19.32 13.16
N GLY A 727 23.86 -19.06 12.35
CA GLY A 727 23.96 -19.53 10.97
C GLY A 727 23.87 -21.05 10.83
N VAL A 728 23.04 -21.51 9.92
CA VAL A 728 22.70 -22.93 9.76
C VAL A 728 23.70 -23.66 8.86
N THR A 729 23.72 -24.99 8.94
CA THR A 729 24.45 -25.86 8.01
C THR A 729 23.46 -26.51 7.07
N GLU A 730 23.63 -26.33 5.76
CA GLU A 730 22.73 -26.85 4.74
C GLU A 730 23.49 -27.80 3.80
N GLN A 731 22.85 -28.92 3.44
CA GLN A 731 23.41 -29.92 2.53
C GLN A 731 22.74 -29.87 1.16
N TYR A 732 23.50 -30.07 0.08
CA TYR A 732 22.98 -29.99 -1.29
C TYR A 732 23.72 -30.89 -2.29
N GLY A 733 23.14 -31.02 -3.50
CA GLY A 733 23.74 -31.78 -4.60
C GLY A 733 24.10 -33.21 -4.19
N ASN A 734 25.36 -33.59 -4.41
CA ASN A 734 25.92 -34.91 -4.07
C ASN A 734 26.27 -35.07 -2.58
N GLY A 735 25.69 -34.24 -1.70
CA GLY A 735 25.97 -34.23 -0.27
C GLY A 735 27.01 -33.18 0.16
N GLU A 736 27.26 -32.15 -0.67
CA GLU A 736 28.09 -31.00 -0.32
C GLU A 736 27.48 -30.23 0.87
N ILE A 737 28.34 -29.75 1.77
CA ILE A 737 27.93 -29.14 3.05
C ILE A 737 28.36 -27.68 3.06
N LEU A 738 27.39 -26.76 3.10
CA LEU A 738 27.61 -25.33 3.29
C LEU A 738 27.34 -24.96 4.75
N LYS A 739 28.22 -24.17 5.36
CA LYS A 739 28.13 -23.77 6.77
C LYS A 739 27.95 -22.26 6.89
N GLY A 740 27.20 -21.84 7.92
CA GLY A 740 26.96 -20.43 8.20
C GLY A 740 25.97 -19.80 7.21
N CYS A 741 25.11 -20.58 6.58
CA CYS A 741 24.02 -20.07 5.76
C CYS A 741 23.10 -19.17 6.58
N ALA A 742 22.44 -18.21 5.92
CA ALA A 742 21.42 -17.37 6.55
C ALA A 742 20.32 -18.25 7.19
N PRO A 743 19.99 -18.07 8.48
CA PRO A 743 18.92 -18.84 9.13
C PRO A 743 17.60 -18.79 8.35
N VAL A 744 16.90 -19.92 8.32
CA VAL A 744 15.58 -20.02 7.68
C VAL A 744 14.50 -19.70 8.70
N LEU A 745 13.70 -18.67 8.41
CA LEU A 745 12.51 -18.35 9.19
C LEU A 745 11.35 -19.28 8.83
N PHE A 746 11.18 -19.56 7.54
CA PHE A 746 10.05 -20.34 7.03
C PHE A 746 10.34 -20.96 5.65
N THR A 747 9.86 -22.20 5.46
CA THR A 747 10.00 -22.95 4.21
C THR A 747 8.64 -23.28 3.60
N PRO A 748 8.21 -22.56 2.53
CA PRO A 748 7.01 -22.91 1.79
C PRO A 748 7.04 -24.37 1.30
N SER A 749 5.94 -25.08 1.49
CA SER A 749 5.84 -26.53 1.28
C SER A 749 4.64 -26.89 0.39
N GLY A 750 4.66 -28.08 -0.22
CA GLY A 750 3.58 -28.53 -1.11
C GLY A 750 3.29 -27.54 -2.25
N ASP A 751 2.03 -27.12 -2.37
CA ASP A 751 1.53 -26.17 -3.37
C ASP A 751 2.10 -24.74 -3.23
N GLU A 752 2.61 -24.39 -2.04
CA GLU A 752 3.31 -23.13 -1.76
C GLU A 752 4.80 -23.18 -2.14
N ALA A 753 5.38 -24.37 -2.38
CA ALA A 753 6.78 -24.53 -2.74
C ALA A 753 7.05 -24.09 -4.19
N GLN A 754 7.53 -22.85 -4.37
CA GLN A 754 7.92 -22.31 -5.67
C GLN A 754 8.93 -21.17 -5.54
N TYR A 755 9.61 -20.83 -6.64
CA TYR A 755 10.34 -19.57 -6.82
C TYR A 755 9.54 -18.38 -6.29
N ALA A 756 10.20 -17.49 -5.57
CA ALA A 756 9.59 -16.30 -4.99
C ALA A 756 10.43 -15.06 -5.32
N ILE A 757 9.85 -14.21 -6.15
CA ILE A 757 10.41 -12.90 -6.52
C ILE A 757 9.46 -11.80 -6.04
N CYS A 758 9.59 -11.45 -4.76
CA CYS A 758 8.83 -10.41 -4.07
C CYS A 758 9.66 -9.84 -2.92
N SER A 759 9.71 -8.51 -2.76
CA SER A 759 10.16 -7.91 -1.50
C SER A 759 9.03 -8.13 -0.46
N PRO A 760 9.30 -8.69 0.74
CA PRO A 760 8.26 -8.83 1.75
C PRO A 760 7.83 -7.45 2.28
N ILE A 761 6.53 -7.30 2.50
CA ILE A 761 5.94 -6.14 3.19
C ILE A 761 5.38 -6.58 4.55
N VAL A 762 5.13 -5.66 5.47
CA VAL A 762 4.70 -6.01 6.84
C VAL A 762 3.62 -5.07 7.37
N ASP A 763 2.70 -5.62 8.18
CA ASP A 763 1.73 -4.83 8.95
C ASP A 763 2.25 -4.39 10.33
N SER A 764 1.42 -3.62 11.05
CA SER A 764 1.67 -3.16 12.41
C SER A 764 1.79 -4.28 13.47
N GLU A 765 1.40 -5.52 13.15
CA GLU A 765 1.46 -6.67 14.05
C GLU A 765 2.69 -7.56 13.80
N GLY A 766 3.50 -7.25 12.78
CA GLY A 766 4.65 -8.05 12.36
C GLY A 766 4.29 -9.21 11.42
N THR A 767 3.09 -9.24 10.84
CA THR A 767 2.73 -10.20 9.78
C THR A 767 3.36 -9.77 8.47
N MET A 768 4.19 -10.64 7.88
CA MET A 768 4.80 -10.43 6.57
C MET A 768 3.92 -11.00 5.45
N TYR A 769 3.79 -10.22 4.37
CA TYR A 769 3.04 -10.58 3.17
C TYR A 769 3.97 -10.64 1.96
N PHE A 770 3.88 -11.74 1.20
CA PHE A 770 4.71 -11.97 0.02
C PHE A 770 4.03 -12.93 -0.97
N LYS A 771 4.46 -12.87 -2.24
CA LYS A 771 3.98 -13.73 -3.32
C LYS A 771 5.04 -14.67 -3.88
N ASN A 772 4.60 -15.77 -4.48
CA ASN A 772 5.45 -16.70 -5.24
C ASN A 772 4.96 -16.90 -6.69
N ASP A 773 5.71 -17.70 -7.46
CA ASP A 773 5.43 -17.99 -8.86
C ASP A 773 4.42 -19.13 -9.09
N SER A 774 3.87 -19.73 -8.02
CA SER A 774 2.64 -20.54 -8.09
C SER A 774 1.35 -19.69 -8.00
N ALA A 775 1.52 -18.36 -8.08
CA ALA A 775 0.49 -17.32 -8.00
C ALA A 775 -0.25 -17.30 -6.65
N ARG A 776 0.48 -17.56 -5.56
CA ARG A 776 -0.03 -17.52 -4.19
C ARG A 776 0.47 -16.30 -3.44
N MET A 777 -0.44 -15.61 -2.75
CA MET A 777 -0.13 -14.66 -1.67
C MET A 777 -0.10 -15.44 -0.34
N MET A 778 0.82 -15.09 0.54
CA MET A 778 1.05 -15.75 1.82
C MET A 778 1.14 -14.72 2.94
N ALA A 779 0.64 -15.08 4.12
CA ALA A 779 0.75 -14.28 5.35
C ALA A 779 1.51 -15.07 6.42
N LEU A 780 2.74 -14.65 6.71
CA LEU A 780 3.65 -15.28 7.68
C LEU A 780 3.79 -14.35 8.89
N GLY A 781 3.23 -14.73 10.02
CA GLY A 781 3.23 -13.92 11.24
C GLY A 781 3.70 -14.70 12.47
N SER A 782 3.54 -14.07 13.64
CA SER A 782 3.86 -14.69 14.92
C SER A 782 2.88 -15.83 15.24
N LYS A 783 3.35 -16.93 15.82
CA LYS A 783 2.45 -17.98 16.34
C LYS A 783 1.49 -17.40 17.37
N ILE A 784 0.25 -17.88 17.33
CA ILE A 784 -0.73 -17.62 18.37
C ILE A 784 -0.35 -18.52 19.55
N ASP A 785 -0.16 -17.92 20.73
CA ASP A 785 0.09 -18.62 21.98
C ASP A 785 -1.22 -19.22 22.51
N HIS A 786 -2.27 -18.39 22.61
CA HIS A 786 -3.64 -18.81 22.91
C HIS A 786 -4.66 -17.79 22.40
N ILE A 787 -5.95 -18.17 22.44
CA ILE A 787 -7.08 -17.25 22.27
C ILE A 787 -7.91 -17.23 23.55
N ALA A 788 -8.55 -16.11 23.86
CA ALA A 788 -9.42 -15.97 25.04
C ALA A 788 -10.67 -15.15 24.73
N ILE A 789 -11.79 -15.54 25.36
CA ILE A 789 -13.01 -14.73 25.39
C ILE A 789 -12.80 -13.59 26.39
N THR A 790 -12.64 -12.37 25.89
CA THR A 790 -12.39 -11.16 26.71
C THR A 790 -13.68 -10.47 27.15
N GLU A 791 -14.79 -10.68 26.41
CA GLU A 791 -16.15 -10.33 26.81
C GLU A 791 -17.07 -11.53 26.49
N LYS A 792 -17.83 -12.01 27.48
CA LYS A 792 -18.79 -13.12 27.29
C LYS A 792 -19.97 -12.69 26.42
N PRO A 793 -20.63 -13.61 25.67
CA PRO A 793 -21.88 -13.31 24.98
C PRO A 793 -22.96 -12.88 25.98
N GLN A 794 -23.94 -12.12 25.49
CA GLN A 794 -25.08 -11.63 26.28
C GLN A 794 -26.00 -12.76 26.75
N LYS A 795 -25.96 -13.93 26.09
CA LYS A 795 -26.77 -15.11 26.41
C LYS A 795 -25.87 -16.34 26.58
N THR A 796 -25.89 -16.93 27.78
CA THR A 796 -25.22 -18.20 28.13
C THR A 796 -26.20 -19.30 28.56
N THR A 797 -27.47 -18.97 28.75
CA THR A 797 -28.54 -19.91 29.06
C THR A 797 -29.50 -20.01 27.89
N TYR A 798 -29.81 -21.24 27.47
CA TYR A 798 -30.60 -21.56 26.28
C TYR A 798 -31.64 -22.63 26.61
N VAL A 799 -32.66 -22.77 25.75
CA VAL A 799 -33.57 -23.91 25.73
C VAL A 799 -33.14 -24.88 24.63
N GLU A 800 -33.32 -26.18 24.85
CA GLU A 800 -33.05 -27.23 23.85
C GLU A 800 -33.73 -26.92 22.50
N GLY A 801 -32.94 -26.99 21.42
CA GLY A 801 -33.35 -26.62 20.07
C GLY A 801 -33.07 -25.16 19.68
N GLU A 802 -32.67 -24.28 20.60
CA GLU A 802 -32.11 -22.97 20.23
C GLU A 802 -30.70 -23.08 19.67
N THR A 803 -30.23 -22.08 18.91
CA THR A 803 -28.83 -21.99 18.46
C THR A 803 -28.06 -20.96 19.27
N PHE A 804 -26.74 -21.16 19.41
CA PHE A 804 -25.87 -20.24 20.14
C PHE A 804 -25.87 -18.83 19.53
N ASP A 805 -26.03 -17.82 20.39
CA ASP A 805 -25.98 -16.40 20.04
C ASP A 805 -24.69 -15.76 20.56
N SER A 806 -23.78 -15.45 19.62
CA SER A 806 -22.51 -14.79 19.90
C SER A 806 -22.63 -13.29 20.18
N THR A 807 -23.83 -12.71 20.24
CA THR A 807 -24.02 -11.26 20.41
C THR A 807 -23.35 -10.73 21.68
N GLY A 808 -22.52 -9.71 21.53
CA GLY A 808 -21.73 -9.10 22.61
C GLY A 808 -20.43 -9.85 22.98
N MET A 809 -20.18 -11.04 22.42
CA MET A 809 -18.91 -11.75 22.62
C MET A 809 -17.73 -10.98 22.01
N LYS A 810 -16.58 -11.00 22.68
CA LYS A 810 -15.27 -10.64 22.08
C LYS A 810 -14.24 -11.72 22.31
N VAL A 811 -13.43 -11.97 21.29
CA VAL A 811 -12.35 -12.96 21.33
C VAL A 811 -11.04 -12.32 20.88
N THR A 812 -10.01 -12.47 21.72
CA THR A 812 -8.69 -11.90 21.49
C THR A 812 -7.66 -13.02 21.34
N ALA A 813 -6.83 -12.94 20.30
CA ALA A 813 -5.66 -13.79 20.14
C ALA A 813 -4.44 -13.12 20.76
N TYR A 814 -3.65 -13.90 21.50
CA TYR A 814 -2.39 -13.49 22.11
C TYR A 814 -1.26 -14.09 21.28
N LEU A 815 -0.39 -13.24 20.73
CA LEU A 815 0.69 -13.64 19.84
C LEU A 815 2.00 -13.84 20.62
N MET A 816 2.85 -14.76 20.18
CA MET A 816 4.15 -15.03 20.82
C MET A 816 5.10 -13.82 20.82
N ASN A 817 4.90 -12.84 19.94
CA ASN A 817 5.62 -11.56 19.94
C ASN A 817 5.14 -10.55 21.00
N GLY A 818 4.14 -10.92 21.82
CA GLY A 818 3.56 -10.12 22.90
C GLY A 818 2.44 -9.17 22.47
N LEU A 819 2.05 -9.16 21.20
CA LEU A 819 0.92 -8.38 20.70
C LEU A 819 -0.41 -9.13 20.87
N GLN A 820 -1.51 -8.38 20.77
CA GLN A 820 -2.88 -8.89 20.85
C GLN A 820 -3.62 -8.51 19.57
N ARG A 821 -4.46 -9.42 19.06
CA ARG A 821 -5.29 -9.24 17.86
C ARG A 821 -6.75 -9.50 18.21
N ASP A 822 -7.65 -8.59 17.86
CA ASP A 822 -9.09 -8.87 17.89
C ASP A 822 -9.44 -9.85 16.75
N ILE A 823 -9.91 -11.03 17.11
CA ILE A 823 -10.30 -12.09 16.18
C ILE A 823 -11.80 -12.39 16.22
N THR A 824 -12.60 -11.55 16.89
CA THR A 824 -14.04 -11.77 17.13
C THR A 824 -14.83 -12.05 15.84
N LYS A 825 -14.46 -11.39 14.73
CA LYS A 825 -15.10 -11.58 13.41
C LYS A 825 -14.63 -12.84 12.66
N TYR A 826 -13.61 -13.53 13.16
CA TYR A 826 -12.84 -14.55 12.44
C TYR A 826 -12.80 -15.90 13.16
N VAL A 827 -13.50 -16.04 14.30
CA VAL A 827 -13.71 -17.33 14.96
C VAL A 827 -14.86 -18.11 14.33
N SER A 828 -14.80 -19.44 14.47
CA SER A 828 -15.89 -20.36 14.15
C SER A 828 -16.39 -21.05 15.41
N PHE A 829 -17.68 -21.36 15.43
CA PHE A 829 -18.36 -22.12 16.47
C PHE A 829 -19.53 -22.89 15.83
N SER A 830 -20.09 -23.88 16.54
CA SER A 830 -21.22 -24.66 16.02
C SER A 830 -22.44 -23.78 15.75
N LYS A 831 -23.15 -24.07 14.66
CA LYS A 831 -24.44 -23.44 14.31
C LYS A 831 -25.61 -24.43 14.38
N ASP A 832 -25.34 -25.66 14.81
CA ASP A 832 -26.37 -26.65 15.01
C ASP A 832 -27.21 -26.31 16.26
N PRO A 833 -28.50 -26.72 16.30
CA PRO A 833 -29.33 -26.55 17.50
C PRO A 833 -28.73 -27.25 18.71
N LEU A 834 -28.70 -26.54 19.85
CA LEU A 834 -28.16 -27.00 21.11
C LEU A 834 -29.05 -28.10 21.72
N THR A 835 -28.40 -29.11 22.26
CA THR A 835 -29.00 -30.29 22.90
C THR A 835 -28.77 -30.26 24.40
N LYS A 836 -29.55 -31.03 25.18
CA LYS A 836 -29.37 -31.12 26.64
C LYS A 836 -27.99 -31.65 27.07
N SER A 837 -27.22 -32.26 26.16
CA SER A 837 -25.84 -32.73 26.40
C SER A 837 -24.75 -31.68 26.19
N ASP A 838 -25.05 -30.53 25.57
CA ASP A 838 -24.05 -29.49 25.29
C ASP A 838 -23.81 -28.64 26.55
N THR A 839 -22.71 -28.89 27.26
CA THR A 839 -22.31 -28.13 28.47
C THR A 839 -21.49 -26.88 28.17
N ASP A 840 -20.97 -26.77 26.96
CA ASP A 840 -20.14 -25.67 26.50
C ASP A 840 -20.25 -25.54 24.97
N ILE A 841 -19.66 -24.48 24.43
CA ILE A 841 -19.42 -24.36 22.98
C ILE A 841 -17.95 -23.99 22.71
N THR A 842 -17.33 -24.77 21.83
CA THR A 842 -16.00 -24.51 21.30
C THR A 842 -16.00 -23.30 20.35
N ILE A 843 -15.11 -22.36 20.62
CA ILE A 843 -14.79 -21.22 19.77
C ILE A 843 -13.36 -21.44 19.23
N SER A 844 -13.23 -21.69 17.92
CA SER A 844 -11.95 -22.01 17.26
C SER A 844 -11.52 -20.92 16.28
N TYR A 845 -10.22 -20.64 16.15
CA TYR A 845 -9.67 -19.72 15.15
C TYR A 845 -8.90 -20.46 14.05
N ASN A 846 -9.51 -20.60 12.87
CA ASN A 846 -9.02 -21.50 11.83
C ASN A 846 -8.00 -20.89 10.85
N TYR A 847 -7.62 -19.62 11.00
CA TYR A 847 -6.66 -18.95 10.11
C TYR A 847 -5.20 -19.20 10.56
N VAL A 848 -4.87 -20.49 10.72
CA VAL A 848 -3.52 -21.02 10.93
C VAL A 848 -3.33 -22.23 10.02
N LYS A 849 -2.15 -22.38 9.40
CA LYS A 849 -1.90 -23.44 8.41
C LYS A 849 -0.76 -24.37 8.82
N TYR A 850 0.48 -23.91 8.74
CA TYR A 850 1.67 -24.63 9.19
C TYR A 850 2.82 -23.65 9.50
N GLY A 851 3.85 -24.14 10.16
CA GLY A 851 5.11 -23.41 10.33
C GLY A 851 6.33 -24.31 10.10
N ASP A 852 7.51 -23.73 10.28
CA ASP A 852 8.72 -24.50 10.53
C ASP A 852 8.88 -24.67 12.07
N LYS A 853 9.73 -25.60 12.47
CA LYS A 853 10.17 -25.78 13.86
C LYS A 853 11.67 -26.05 13.87
N PHE A 854 12.43 -25.31 14.67
CA PHE A 854 13.87 -25.52 14.76
C PHE A 854 14.18 -26.82 15.53
N ASN A 855 14.99 -27.69 14.92
CA ASN A 855 15.54 -28.89 15.53
C ASN A 855 17.08 -28.78 15.54
N ALA A 856 17.68 -28.88 16.73
CA ALA A 856 19.11 -28.71 16.94
C ALA A 856 19.98 -29.80 16.26
N GLU A 857 19.42 -30.95 15.92
CA GLU A 857 20.14 -32.06 15.26
C GLU A 857 20.11 -31.97 13.73
N ASN A 858 19.00 -31.47 13.16
CA ASN A 858 18.70 -31.59 11.72
C ASN A 858 18.34 -30.26 11.01
N GLY A 859 18.39 -29.11 11.70
CA GLY A 859 17.91 -27.83 11.15
C GLY A 859 16.40 -27.66 11.30
N ASN A 860 15.73 -26.92 10.42
CA ASN A 860 14.28 -26.77 10.51
C ASN A 860 13.54 -28.05 10.07
N GLU A 861 12.66 -28.54 10.93
CA GLU A 861 11.54 -29.41 10.54
C GLU A 861 10.50 -28.52 9.84
N THR A 862 10.24 -28.77 8.55
CA THR A 862 9.36 -27.94 7.71
C THR A 862 7.96 -28.52 7.62
N ASN A 863 6.95 -27.69 7.30
CA ASN A 863 5.56 -28.13 7.13
C ASN A 863 4.95 -28.77 8.40
N VAL A 864 5.29 -28.23 9.57
CA VAL A 864 4.70 -28.65 10.85
C VAL A 864 3.30 -28.04 10.95
N THR A 865 2.27 -28.88 10.82
CA THR A 865 0.86 -28.49 10.95
C THR A 865 0.62 -27.78 12.28
N VAL A 866 -0.05 -26.64 12.23
CA VAL A 866 -0.49 -25.92 13.44
C VAL A 866 -1.95 -26.29 13.72
N ILE A 867 -2.23 -26.73 14.94
CA ILE A 867 -3.60 -26.99 15.40
C ILE A 867 -4.29 -25.63 15.60
N PRO A 868 -5.51 -25.41 15.07
CA PRO A 868 -6.30 -24.22 15.37
C PRO A 868 -6.42 -23.99 16.89
N PRO A 869 -6.09 -22.81 17.43
CA PRO A 869 -6.30 -22.53 18.84
C PRO A 869 -7.80 -22.42 19.13
N GLU A 870 -8.20 -22.95 20.28
CA GLU A 870 -9.59 -23.04 20.73
C GLU A 870 -9.75 -22.46 22.13
N THR A 871 -10.98 -22.05 22.46
CA THR A 871 -11.42 -21.65 23.79
C THR A 871 -12.91 -22.00 23.94
N TYR A 872 -13.44 -22.01 25.16
CA TYR A 872 -14.77 -22.57 25.46
C TYR A 872 -15.63 -21.57 26.22
N ILE A 873 -16.94 -21.57 25.94
CA ILE A 873 -17.95 -20.85 26.72
C ILE A 873 -18.85 -21.87 27.37
N ASP A 874 -18.87 -21.93 28.70
CA ASP A 874 -19.82 -22.75 29.45
C ASP A 874 -21.26 -22.30 29.15
N LEU A 875 -22.14 -23.27 28.86
CA LEU A 875 -23.55 -23.05 28.55
C LEU A 875 -24.45 -23.77 29.56
N VAL A 876 -25.64 -23.21 29.78
CA VAL A 876 -26.73 -23.92 30.48
C VAL A 876 -27.87 -24.16 29.51
N ILE A 877 -28.14 -25.42 29.19
CA ILE A 877 -29.25 -25.83 28.32
C ILE A 877 -30.39 -26.36 29.18
N LEU A 878 -31.54 -25.70 29.13
CA LEU A 878 -32.80 -26.10 29.75
C LEU A 878 -33.57 -27.02 28.79
N SER A 879 -34.13 -28.11 29.28
CA SER A 879 -35.08 -28.91 28.49
C SER A 879 -36.38 -28.12 28.27
N SER A 880 -37.20 -28.48 27.28
CA SER A 880 -38.53 -27.88 27.15
C SER A 880 -39.38 -28.04 28.43
N GLY A 881 -39.22 -29.17 29.15
CA GLY A 881 -39.91 -29.40 30.42
C GLY A 881 -39.37 -28.54 31.57
N ASP A 882 -38.07 -28.26 31.59
CA ASP A 882 -37.45 -27.34 32.56
C ASP A 882 -38.00 -25.93 32.31
N GLN A 883 -38.07 -25.51 31.05
CA GLN A 883 -38.60 -24.21 30.66
C GLN A 883 -40.10 -24.09 30.95
N ASP A 884 -40.90 -25.13 30.71
CA ASP A 884 -42.33 -25.17 31.02
C ASP A 884 -42.58 -25.09 32.54
N THR A 885 -41.79 -25.80 33.36
CA THR A 885 -41.90 -25.75 34.83
C THR A 885 -41.48 -24.39 35.39
N ILE A 886 -40.36 -23.82 34.93
CA ILE A 886 -39.96 -22.44 35.29
C ILE A 886 -41.06 -21.44 34.88
N THR A 887 -41.60 -21.54 33.67
CA THR A 887 -42.64 -20.64 33.16
C THR A 887 -43.94 -20.79 33.96
N HIS A 888 -44.30 -22.01 34.37
CA HIS A 888 -45.45 -22.27 35.23
C HIS A 888 -45.28 -21.60 36.60
N VAL A 889 -44.13 -21.78 37.27
CA VAL A 889 -43.85 -21.14 38.56
C VAL A 889 -43.86 -19.62 38.45
N LYS A 890 -43.22 -19.06 37.42
CA LYS A 890 -43.25 -17.61 37.16
C LYS A 890 -44.68 -17.10 37.01
N GLY A 891 -45.52 -17.81 36.24
CA GLY A 891 -46.94 -17.46 36.05
C GLY A 891 -47.77 -17.59 37.32
N LEU A 892 -47.47 -18.53 38.22
CA LEU A 892 -48.11 -18.63 39.54
C LEU A 892 -47.71 -17.44 40.44
N ILE A 893 -46.45 -17.00 40.40
CA ILE A 893 -45.97 -15.83 41.15
C ILE A 893 -46.61 -14.54 40.61
N ASP A 894 -46.62 -14.34 39.28
CA ASP A 894 -47.25 -13.18 38.66
C ASP A 894 -48.77 -13.13 38.92
N ALA A 895 -49.41 -14.29 39.06
CA ALA A 895 -50.84 -14.41 39.37
C ALA A 895 -51.20 -14.12 40.85
N ILE A 896 -50.22 -13.89 41.74
CA ILE A 896 -50.50 -13.40 43.11
C ILE A 896 -51.13 -12.00 43.05
N GLY A 897 -50.66 -11.15 42.14
CA GLY A 897 -51.12 -9.77 41.97
C GLY A 897 -50.95 -8.92 43.24
N ASP A 898 -51.91 -8.03 43.48
CA ASP A 898 -51.95 -7.23 44.72
C ASP A 898 -52.23 -8.15 45.92
N VAL A 899 -51.36 -8.13 46.92
CA VAL A 899 -51.51 -8.95 48.12
C VAL A 899 -52.72 -8.51 48.93
N THR A 900 -53.60 -9.44 49.27
CA THR A 900 -54.79 -9.27 50.11
C THR A 900 -54.92 -10.44 51.10
N LEU A 901 -55.86 -10.36 52.03
CA LEU A 901 -56.13 -11.45 52.99
C LEU A 901 -56.61 -12.76 52.31
N ASP A 902 -57.10 -12.72 51.07
CA ASP A 902 -57.45 -13.91 50.30
C ASP A 902 -56.25 -14.49 49.51
N SER A 903 -55.17 -13.71 49.34
CA SER A 903 -54.00 -14.10 48.52
C SER A 903 -53.18 -15.25 49.11
N GLY A 904 -53.35 -15.59 50.39
CA GLY A 904 -52.56 -16.62 51.08
C GLY A 904 -52.56 -17.97 50.36
N LYS A 905 -53.68 -18.37 49.74
CA LYS A 905 -53.75 -19.61 48.93
C LYS A 905 -52.92 -19.53 47.64
N ALA A 906 -52.88 -18.37 46.99
CA ALA A 906 -52.10 -18.18 45.77
C ALA A 906 -50.60 -18.16 46.08
N ILE A 907 -50.22 -17.47 47.16
CA ILE A 907 -48.85 -17.44 47.70
C ILE A 907 -48.39 -18.86 48.08
N ASP A 908 -49.20 -19.61 48.84
CA ASP A 908 -48.95 -21.00 49.20
C ASP A 908 -48.69 -21.90 47.98
N ILE A 909 -49.48 -21.73 46.91
CA ILE A 909 -49.35 -22.51 45.67
C ILE A 909 -48.07 -22.13 44.93
N ALA A 910 -47.77 -20.84 44.80
CA ALA A 910 -46.55 -20.34 44.17
C ALA A 910 -45.29 -20.80 44.94
N ARG A 911 -45.29 -20.68 46.27
CA ARG A 911 -44.23 -21.17 47.17
C ARG A 911 -44.01 -22.67 47.03
N LYS A 912 -45.07 -23.48 47.17
CA LYS A 912 -44.97 -24.95 47.02
C LYS A 912 -44.48 -25.34 45.63
N SER A 913 -44.89 -24.63 44.58
CA SER A 913 -44.43 -24.91 43.22
C SER A 913 -42.98 -24.47 42.98
N TYR A 914 -42.52 -23.40 43.61
CA TYR A 914 -41.12 -22.95 43.56
C TYR A 914 -40.19 -23.89 44.36
N ASP A 915 -40.56 -24.24 45.58
CA ASP A 915 -39.76 -25.11 46.45
C ASP A 915 -39.61 -26.52 45.87
N ALA A 916 -40.61 -26.99 45.10
CA ALA A 916 -40.62 -28.25 44.38
C ALA A 916 -39.86 -28.25 43.04
N LEU A 917 -39.34 -27.11 42.58
CA LEU A 917 -38.36 -27.10 41.49
C LEU A 917 -37.06 -27.77 41.94
N ASP A 918 -36.37 -28.43 41.01
CA ASP A 918 -34.99 -28.83 41.22
C ASP A 918 -34.13 -27.60 41.56
N GLU A 919 -33.15 -27.76 42.46
CA GLU A 919 -32.37 -26.63 42.98
C GLU A 919 -31.64 -25.84 41.87
N SER A 920 -31.24 -26.52 40.79
CA SER A 920 -30.64 -25.92 39.60
C SER A 920 -31.62 -25.14 38.72
N LEU A 921 -32.94 -25.26 38.91
CA LEU A 921 -33.94 -24.51 38.14
C LEU A 921 -34.42 -23.25 38.86
N LYS A 922 -34.26 -23.19 40.19
CA LYS A 922 -34.72 -22.08 41.04
C LYS A 922 -34.11 -20.72 40.66
N GLU A 923 -32.84 -20.69 40.24
CA GLU A 923 -32.17 -19.45 39.82
C GLU A 923 -32.78 -18.80 38.56
N TYR A 924 -33.49 -19.57 37.72
CA TYR A 924 -34.12 -19.08 36.49
C TYR A 924 -35.54 -18.52 36.70
N VAL A 925 -36.10 -18.62 37.91
CA VAL A 925 -37.37 -17.99 38.29
C VAL A 925 -37.15 -16.51 38.58
N SER A 926 -37.01 -15.71 37.51
CA SER A 926 -36.57 -14.31 37.56
C SER A 926 -37.46 -13.34 38.37
N ASN A 927 -38.66 -13.75 38.77
CA ASN A 927 -39.60 -12.98 39.60
C ASN A 927 -39.70 -13.52 41.05
N TYR A 928 -38.79 -14.40 41.49
CA TYR A 928 -38.79 -14.95 42.86
C TYR A 928 -38.82 -13.89 43.97
N ASN A 929 -38.22 -12.72 43.73
CA ASN A 929 -38.29 -11.58 44.64
C ASN A 929 -39.73 -11.08 44.89
N VAL A 930 -40.62 -11.18 43.89
CA VAL A 930 -42.04 -10.84 44.01
C VAL A 930 -42.74 -11.80 44.98
N LEU A 931 -42.45 -13.11 44.89
CA LEU A 931 -42.98 -14.11 45.83
C LEU A 931 -42.56 -13.79 47.27
N THR A 932 -41.26 -13.54 47.51
CA THR A 932 -40.76 -13.24 48.86
C THR A 932 -41.31 -11.92 49.43
N ALA A 933 -41.57 -10.93 48.58
CA ALA A 933 -42.21 -9.70 49.00
C ALA A 933 -43.69 -9.91 49.33
N ALA A 934 -44.39 -10.73 48.54
CA ALA A 934 -45.80 -11.05 48.76
C ALA A 934 -46.02 -11.85 50.04
N GLU A 935 -45.13 -12.79 50.36
CA GLU A 935 -45.12 -13.54 51.63
C GLU A 935 -44.98 -12.60 52.83
N ALA A 936 -43.94 -11.76 52.84
CA ALA A 936 -43.71 -10.82 53.93
C ALA A 936 -44.85 -9.81 54.10
N GLU A 937 -45.48 -9.36 53.00
CA GLU A 937 -46.66 -8.50 53.06
C GLU A 937 -47.88 -9.24 53.62
N TYR A 938 -48.11 -10.50 53.18
CA TYR A 938 -49.24 -11.31 53.63
C TYR A 938 -49.14 -11.68 55.11
N ASP A 939 -47.95 -12.07 55.58
CA ASP A 939 -47.71 -12.38 56.99
C ASP A 939 -47.92 -11.14 57.87
N ALA A 940 -47.46 -9.97 57.42
CA ALA A 940 -47.66 -8.71 58.15
C ALA A 940 -49.15 -8.35 58.30
N ILE A 941 -49.95 -8.41 57.22
CA ILE A 941 -51.39 -8.09 57.30
C ILE A 941 -52.20 -9.18 58.03
N SER A 942 -51.87 -10.46 57.84
CA SER A 942 -52.61 -11.58 58.42
C SER A 942 -52.32 -11.76 59.92
N ASN A 943 -51.09 -11.49 60.38
CA ASN A 943 -50.77 -11.44 61.80
C ASN A 943 -51.60 -10.37 62.52
N VAL A 944 -51.63 -9.14 61.99
CA VAL A 944 -52.42 -8.04 62.57
C VAL A 944 -53.91 -8.38 62.61
N VAL A 945 -54.49 -8.87 61.51
CA VAL A 945 -55.91 -9.30 61.49
C VAL A 945 -56.19 -10.39 62.52
N SER A 946 -55.29 -11.35 62.69
CA SER A 946 -55.42 -12.45 63.64
C SER A 946 -55.29 -11.99 65.11
N GLN A 947 -54.33 -11.11 65.41
CA GLN A 947 -54.17 -10.50 66.72
C GLN A 947 -55.40 -9.64 67.10
N ILE A 948 -55.99 -8.92 66.15
CA ILE A 948 -57.23 -8.16 66.38
C ILE A 948 -58.41 -9.10 66.67
N GLU A 949 -58.58 -10.20 65.90
CA GLU A 949 -59.71 -11.11 66.10
C GLU A 949 -59.60 -11.93 67.41
N ALA A 950 -58.40 -12.33 67.81
CA ALA A 950 -58.14 -13.01 69.09
C ALA A 950 -58.52 -12.15 70.32
N ASN A 951 -58.44 -10.82 70.16
CA ASN A 951 -58.69 -9.83 71.20
C ASN A 951 -60.08 -9.18 71.12
N LYS A 952 -60.97 -9.71 70.28
CA LYS A 952 -62.36 -9.25 70.10
C LYS A 952 -63.24 -9.42 71.34
N GLU A 953 -63.01 -10.48 72.12
CA GLU A 953 -63.58 -10.61 73.47
C GLU A 953 -62.63 -9.93 74.45
N VAL A 954 -63.04 -8.78 74.96
CA VAL A 954 -62.24 -7.90 75.81
C VAL A 954 -62.28 -8.34 77.27
N SER A 955 -61.10 -8.41 77.88
CA SER A 955 -60.92 -8.69 79.32
C SER A 955 -59.72 -7.89 79.83
N TYR A 956 -59.57 -7.76 81.15
CA TYR A 956 -58.43 -7.08 81.74
C TYR A 956 -57.14 -7.88 81.53
N SER A 957 -57.20 -9.20 81.59
CA SER A 957 -56.09 -10.11 81.29
C SER A 957 -55.54 -9.98 79.86
N LYS A 958 -56.35 -9.52 78.89
CA LYS A 958 -55.94 -9.24 77.51
C LYS A 958 -55.49 -7.80 77.27
N ALA A 959 -55.38 -6.95 78.30
CA ALA A 959 -55.00 -5.54 78.14
C ALA A 959 -53.69 -5.38 77.35
N GLU A 960 -52.72 -6.24 77.67
CA GLU A 960 -51.43 -6.27 76.99
C GLU A 960 -51.57 -6.80 75.55
N ASP A 961 -52.28 -7.91 75.32
CA ASP A 961 -52.50 -8.45 73.97
C ASP A 961 -53.23 -7.48 73.02
N ILE A 962 -54.16 -6.66 73.53
CA ILE A 962 -54.79 -5.55 72.79
C ILE A 962 -53.77 -4.45 72.46
N ARG A 963 -52.91 -4.06 73.42
CA ARG A 963 -51.82 -3.10 73.22
C ARG A 963 -50.91 -3.58 72.09
N LYS A 964 -50.47 -4.84 72.15
CA LYS A 964 -49.62 -5.50 71.16
C LYS A 964 -50.27 -5.60 69.78
N ALA A 965 -51.59 -5.83 69.70
CA ALA A 965 -52.33 -5.83 68.43
C ALA A 965 -52.43 -4.42 67.80
N ARG A 966 -52.64 -3.38 68.62
CA ARG A 966 -52.54 -1.97 68.20
C ARG A 966 -51.16 -1.67 67.68
N GLU A 967 -50.16 -1.97 68.48
CA GLU A 967 -48.77 -1.81 68.13
C GLU A 967 -48.50 -2.52 66.78
N ALA A 968 -48.89 -3.79 66.61
CA ALA A 968 -48.68 -4.52 65.36
C ALA A 968 -49.43 -3.89 64.16
N TYR A 969 -50.65 -3.39 64.33
CA TYR A 969 -51.30 -2.58 63.28
C TYR A 969 -50.48 -1.33 62.94
N GLU A 970 -49.91 -0.69 63.96
CA GLU A 970 -48.98 0.40 63.81
C GLU A 970 -47.67 0.00 63.09
N VAL A 971 -47.27 -1.27 62.95
CA VAL A 971 -46.07 -1.61 62.13
C VAL A 971 -46.26 -1.34 60.63
N LEU A 972 -47.51 -1.32 60.18
CA LEU A 972 -47.88 -1.41 58.78
C LEU A 972 -47.77 -0.09 58.01
N THR A 973 -47.35 -0.17 56.75
CA THR A 973 -47.40 0.94 55.79
C THR A 973 -48.84 1.39 55.52
N SER A 974 -49.02 2.61 54.99
CA SER A 974 -50.35 3.14 54.63
C SER A 974 -51.17 2.23 53.73
N GLU A 975 -50.52 1.52 52.80
CA GLU A 975 -51.16 0.60 51.86
C GLU A 975 -51.54 -0.72 52.54
N GLN A 976 -50.67 -1.28 53.38
CA GLN A 976 -51.00 -2.45 54.20
C GLN A 976 -52.12 -2.15 55.20
N LYS A 977 -52.11 -0.98 55.84
CA LYS A 977 -53.17 -0.53 56.76
C LYS A 977 -54.54 -0.46 56.11
N ALA A 978 -54.61 -0.05 54.85
CA ALA A 978 -55.85 -0.02 54.08
C ALA A 978 -56.44 -1.42 53.79
N LYS A 979 -55.63 -2.48 53.93
CA LYS A 979 -56.02 -3.89 53.75
C LYS A 979 -56.53 -4.55 55.05
N ILE A 980 -56.41 -3.90 56.22
CA ILE A 980 -56.87 -4.42 57.51
C ILE A 980 -58.37 -4.17 57.68
N THR A 981 -59.17 -5.20 57.38
CA THR A 981 -60.63 -5.10 57.32
C THR A 981 -61.32 -5.06 58.69
N ASN A 982 -60.73 -5.66 59.73
CA ASN A 982 -61.26 -5.68 61.09
C ASN A 982 -60.68 -4.58 62.01
N TYR A 983 -60.04 -3.55 61.46
CA TYR A 983 -59.45 -2.46 62.25
C TYR A 983 -60.43 -1.76 63.21
N GLN A 984 -61.73 -1.71 62.87
CA GLN A 984 -62.76 -1.18 63.77
C GLN A 984 -62.90 -2.04 65.05
N THR A 985 -62.72 -3.35 64.97
CA THR A 985 -62.76 -4.27 66.12
C THR A 985 -61.64 -3.95 67.11
N LEU A 986 -60.46 -3.54 66.64
CA LEU A 986 -59.38 -3.08 67.51
C LEU A 986 -59.75 -1.78 68.24
N LEU A 987 -60.28 -0.79 67.52
CA LEU A 987 -60.73 0.49 68.11
C LEU A 987 -61.84 0.29 69.14
N ASP A 988 -62.78 -0.61 68.87
CA ASP A 988 -63.85 -0.95 69.80
C ASP A 988 -63.31 -1.69 71.03
N ALA A 989 -62.37 -2.63 70.83
CA ALA A 989 -61.71 -3.38 71.91
C ALA A 989 -60.88 -2.47 72.84
N GLU A 990 -60.10 -1.54 72.29
CA GLU A 990 -59.35 -0.54 73.07
C GLU A 990 -60.27 0.35 73.90
N LYS A 991 -61.41 0.75 73.34
CA LYS A 991 -62.39 1.59 74.02
C LYS A 991 -63.11 0.85 75.16
N GLU A 992 -63.47 -0.40 74.95
CA GLU A 992 -64.06 -1.26 75.97
C GLU A 992 -63.04 -1.56 77.08
N LEU A 993 -61.79 -1.86 76.73
CA LEU A 993 -60.68 -2.04 77.67
C LEU A 993 -60.45 -0.77 78.52
N GLN A 994 -60.47 0.42 77.91
CA GLN A 994 -60.34 1.67 78.64
C GLN A 994 -61.52 1.91 79.59
N SER A 995 -62.74 1.49 79.23
CA SER A 995 -63.90 1.54 80.13
C SER A 995 -63.68 0.62 81.33
N LEU A 996 -63.21 -0.61 81.09
CA LEU A 996 -62.89 -1.61 82.10
C LEU A 996 -61.81 -1.12 83.07
N ILE A 997 -60.73 -0.51 82.55
CA ILE A 997 -59.66 0.12 83.34
C ILE A 997 -60.21 1.27 84.19
N ASN A 998 -61.10 2.11 83.64
CA ASN A 998 -61.71 3.19 84.39
C ASN A 998 -62.61 2.67 85.54
N GLU A 999 -63.32 1.56 85.34
CA GLU A 999 -64.11 0.91 86.40
C GLU A 999 -63.20 0.35 87.50
N ILE A 1000 -62.10 -0.31 87.15
CA ILE A 1000 -61.07 -0.78 88.08
C ILE A 1000 -60.48 0.38 88.89
N GLU A 1001 -60.08 1.48 88.25
CA GLU A 1001 -59.52 2.66 88.93
C GLU A 1001 -60.57 3.39 89.80
N ASN A 1002 -61.85 3.41 89.40
CA ASN A 1002 -62.94 3.90 90.24
C ASN A 1002 -63.11 3.04 91.51
N VAL A 1003 -62.95 1.72 91.40
CA VAL A 1003 -62.95 0.81 92.55
C VAL A 1003 -61.72 1.03 93.43
N LYS A 1004 -60.51 1.11 92.86
CA LYS A 1004 -59.29 1.45 93.63
C LYS A 1004 -59.46 2.76 94.38
N THR A 1005 -59.98 3.79 93.70
CA THR A 1005 -60.25 5.10 94.29
C THR A 1005 -61.27 5.00 95.44
N SER A 1006 -62.34 4.22 95.25
CA SER A 1006 -63.35 3.97 96.30
C SER A 1006 -62.76 3.25 97.52
N ILE A 1007 -61.86 2.29 97.30
CA ILE A 1007 -61.13 1.59 98.38
C ILE A 1007 -60.14 2.53 99.09
N ASN A 1008 -59.37 3.33 98.35
CA ASN A 1008 -58.46 4.32 98.95
C ASN A 1008 -59.21 5.37 99.78
N ASN A 1009 -60.42 5.75 99.35
CA ASN A 1009 -61.29 6.71 100.03
C ASN A 1009 -61.91 6.18 101.35
N ILE A 1010 -61.74 4.90 101.70
CA ILE A 1010 -62.14 4.36 103.02
C ILE A 1010 -61.36 5.06 104.15
N GLY A 1011 -60.09 5.39 103.89
CA GLY A 1011 -59.24 6.09 104.85
C GLY A 1011 -59.02 5.30 106.16
N THR A 1012 -59.00 6.01 107.29
CA THR A 1012 -58.87 5.38 108.61
C THR A 1012 -60.19 4.73 109.02
N VAL A 1013 -60.14 3.43 109.33
CA VAL A 1013 -61.32 2.63 109.64
C VAL A 1013 -61.90 3.01 111.01
N SER A 1014 -63.18 3.33 111.01
CA SER A 1014 -63.98 3.66 112.19
C SER A 1014 -65.39 3.06 112.05
N LEU A 1015 -66.23 3.15 113.09
CA LEU A 1015 -67.64 2.71 112.98
C LEU A 1015 -68.41 3.47 111.89
N ASP A 1016 -68.05 4.73 111.61
CA ASP A 1016 -68.67 5.54 110.54
C ASP A 1016 -68.21 5.13 109.13
N SER A 1017 -67.13 4.34 109.01
CA SER A 1017 -66.60 3.86 107.72
C SER A 1017 -67.45 2.75 107.08
N GLU A 1018 -68.47 2.23 107.77
CA GLU A 1018 -69.30 1.10 107.30
C GLU A 1018 -69.93 1.33 105.92
N GLU A 1019 -70.47 2.52 105.65
CA GLU A 1019 -71.10 2.82 104.36
C GLU A 1019 -70.07 2.89 103.23
N ALA A 1020 -68.90 3.49 103.48
CA ALA A 1020 -67.80 3.58 102.51
C ALA A 1020 -67.22 2.20 102.19
N ILE A 1021 -66.98 1.37 103.21
CA ILE A 1021 -66.52 -0.02 103.06
C ILE A 1021 -67.56 -0.85 102.29
N THR A 1022 -68.84 -0.73 102.62
CA THR A 1022 -69.93 -1.45 101.92
C THR A 1022 -70.05 -1.01 100.46
N MET A 1023 -69.90 0.28 100.16
CA MET A 1023 -69.90 0.79 98.78
C MET A 1023 -68.67 0.32 98.00
N ALA A 1024 -67.48 0.38 98.59
CA ALA A 1024 -66.24 -0.10 97.96
C ALA A 1024 -66.28 -1.61 97.70
N ARG A 1025 -66.78 -2.41 98.66
CA ARG A 1025 -67.07 -3.84 98.49
C ARG A 1025 -68.06 -4.09 97.36
N LYS A 1026 -69.19 -3.40 97.35
CA LYS A 1026 -70.20 -3.55 96.29
C LYS A 1026 -69.68 -3.15 94.92
N ALA A 1027 -68.82 -2.14 94.82
CA ALA A 1027 -68.20 -1.71 93.57
C ALA A 1027 -67.15 -2.74 93.10
N TYR A 1028 -66.32 -3.26 94.00
CA TYR A 1028 -65.38 -4.34 93.71
C TYR A 1028 -66.09 -5.63 93.27
N ASP A 1029 -67.15 -6.05 93.98
CA ASP A 1029 -67.90 -7.25 93.66
C ASP A 1029 -68.66 -7.13 92.33
N ALA A 1030 -68.99 -5.91 91.90
CA ALA A 1030 -69.63 -5.62 90.62
C ALA A 1030 -68.66 -5.60 89.41
N LEU A 1031 -67.35 -5.56 89.64
CA LEU A 1031 -66.38 -5.78 88.56
C LEU A 1031 -66.51 -7.22 88.02
N PRO A 1032 -66.28 -7.45 86.71
CA PRO A 1032 -66.05 -8.78 86.18
C PRO A 1032 -64.91 -9.49 86.94
N GLU A 1033 -64.99 -10.80 87.15
CA GLU A 1033 -64.01 -11.55 87.97
C GLU A 1033 -62.55 -11.37 87.48
N ASP A 1034 -62.35 -11.27 86.16
CA ASP A 1034 -61.04 -11.02 85.56
C ASP A 1034 -60.52 -9.59 85.85
N SER A 1035 -61.41 -8.60 85.90
CA SER A 1035 -61.10 -7.20 86.21
C SER A 1035 -60.70 -6.99 87.68
N LYS A 1036 -61.17 -7.84 88.60
CA LYS A 1036 -60.83 -7.75 90.03
C LYS A 1036 -59.33 -7.88 90.29
N ALA A 1037 -58.61 -8.65 89.47
CA ALA A 1037 -57.15 -8.77 89.53
C ALA A 1037 -56.42 -7.44 89.27
N GLY A 1038 -57.06 -6.49 88.59
CA GLY A 1038 -56.51 -5.14 88.38
C GLY A 1038 -56.56 -4.24 89.61
N VAL A 1039 -57.30 -4.61 90.67
CA VAL A 1039 -57.47 -3.81 91.90
C VAL A 1039 -56.35 -4.12 92.89
N ASP A 1040 -55.15 -3.60 92.62
CA ASP A 1040 -53.93 -3.80 93.42
C ASP A 1040 -54.06 -3.49 94.93
N ASN A 1041 -54.99 -2.61 95.30
CA ASN A 1041 -55.25 -2.19 96.67
C ASN A 1041 -56.35 -3.00 97.38
N TYR A 1042 -56.83 -4.11 96.80
CA TYR A 1042 -57.91 -4.92 97.37
C TYR A 1042 -57.69 -5.34 98.83
N ASN A 1043 -56.45 -5.61 99.24
CA ASN A 1043 -56.13 -5.94 100.64
C ASN A 1043 -56.58 -4.84 101.62
N VAL A 1044 -56.52 -3.55 101.22
CA VAL A 1044 -57.00 -2.41 102.03
C VAL A 1044 -58.50 -2.52 102.33
N LEU A 1045 -59.29 -3.03 101.38
CA LEU A 1045 -60.72 -3.27 101.57
C LEU A 1045 -60.97 -4.40 102.57
N THR A 1046 -60.26 -5.54 102.45
CA THR A 1046 -60.43 -6.68 103.36
C THR A 1046 -59.93 -6.38 104.77
N ASP A 1047 -58.83 -5.63 104.89
CA ASP A 1047 -58.30 -5.19 106.18
C ASP A 1047 -59.25 -4.18 106.85
N ALA A 1048 -59.91 -3.34 106.05
CA ALA A 1048 -60.95 -2.43 106.53
C ALA A 1048 -62.21 -3.16 107.01
N GLU A 1049 -62.65 -4.20 106.30
CA GLU A 1049 -63.76 -5.06 106.72
C GLU A 1049 -63.45 -5.80 108.03
N ALA A 1050 -62.24 -6.36 108.15
CA ALA A 1050 -61.78 -7.02 109.38
C ALA A 1050 -61.69 -6.04 110.55
N SER A 1051 -61.12 -4.86 110.33
CA SER A 1051 -61.01 -3.80 111.35
C SER A 1051 -62.36 -3.27 111.81
N LEU A 1052 -63.30 -3.04 110.87
CA LEU A 1052 -64.67 -2.64 111.19
C LEU A 1052 -65.39 -3.71 112.02
N LYS A 1053 -65.18 -5.00 111.71
CA LYS A 1053 -65.72 -6.11 112.48
C LYS A 1053 -65.16 -6.12 113.91
N THR A 1054 -63.84 -5.99 114.09
CA THR A 1054 -63.22 -5.93 115.43
C THR A 1054 -63.72 -4.73 116.23
N LEU A 1055 -63.83 -3.54 115.62
CA LEU A 1055 -64.39 -2.35 116.28
C LEU A 1055 -65.85 -2.53 116.73
N LYS A 1056 -66.64 -3.36 116.03
CA LYS A 1056 -68.00 -3.72 116.43
C LYS A 1056 -68.03 -4.76 117.56
N GLU A 1057 -67.07 -5.68 117.60
CA GLU A 1057 -66.94 -6.70 118.66
C GLU A 1057 -66.39 -6.09 119.98
N ASP A 1058 -65.42 -5.17 119.89
CA ASP A 1058 -64.85 -4.46 121.05
C ASP A 1058 -65.86 -3.51 121.72
N ALA A 1059 -66.79 -2.93 120.95
CA ALA A 1059 -67.85 -2.07 121.46
C ALA A 1059 -68.82 -2.79 122.44
N ASP A 1060 -68.86 -4.12 122.42
CA ASP A 1060 -69.80 -4.94 123.21
C ASP A 1060 -69.21 -5.43 124.56
N SER A 1061 -67.93 -5.14 124.89
CA SER A 1061 -67.29 -5.63 126.13
C SER A 1061 -66.55 -4.53 126.95
N GLY A 1062 -67.18 -4.04 128.02
CA GLY A 1062 -66.70 -2.87 128.77
C GLY A 1062 -65.83 -3.15 130.01
N GLN A 1063 -64.57 -2.67 130.02
CA GLN A 1063 -63.77 -2.44 131.25
C GLN A 1063 -62.68 -1.34 131.09
N LYS A 1064 -62.49 -0.53 132.14
CA LYS A 1064 -61.46 0.53 132.41
C LYS A 1064 -61.38 0.74 133.94
N PRO A 1065 -60.44 1.48 134.58
CA PRO A 1065 -59.32 2.37 134.11
C PRO A 1065 -57.92 1.87 134.62
N SER A 1066 -56.74 2.52 134.47
CA SER A 1066 -56.21 3.83 134.97
C SER A 1066 -54.77 4.05 134.42
N GLU A 1067 -54.32 5.23 133.94
CA GLU A 1067 -53.63 6.36 134.66
C GLU A 1067 -52.27 5.95 135.28
N ASP A 1068 -51.10 6.62 135.13
CA ASP A 1068 -50.70 8.02 134.78
C ASP A 1068 -49.37 8.04 133.95
N GLU A 1069 -48.79 9.16 133.48
CA GLU A 1069 -49.24 10.34 132.70
C GLU A 1069 -47.98 11.19 132.31
N LYS A 1070 -48.09 12.06 131.28
CA LYS A 1070 -47.14 13.12 130.84
C LYS A 1070 -45.89 12.69 130.03
N THR A 1071 -45.50 13.36 128.93
CA THR A 1071 -46.03 14.58 128.25
C THR A 1071 -45.49 14.67 126.82
N SER A 1072 -46.26 15.28 125.89
CA SER A 1072 -45.85 16.08 124.70
C SER A 1072 -44.85 15.47 123.67
N GLU A 1073 -44.94 15.70 122.36
CA GLU A 1073 -45.79 16.61 121.57
C GLU A 1073 -45.79 16.17 120.09
N ASP A 1074 -46.83 16.58 119.37
CA ASP A 1074 -46.86 16.92 117.95
C ASP A 1074 -46.23 16.06 116.83
N THR A 1075 -47.16 15.59 115.98
CA THR A 1075 -47.16 15.74 114.52
C THR A 1075 -46.41 14.76 113.61
N LYS A 1076 -47.30 14.01 112.92
CA LYS A 1076 -47.35 13.77 111.47
C LYS A 1076 -46.57 12.58 110.89
N PRO A 1077 -47.10 11.99 109.80
CA PRO A 1077 -46.85 10.60 109.46
C PRO A 1077 -46.02 10.45 108.17
N SER A 1078 -45.21 9.39 108.12
CA SER A 1078 -44.50 9.00 106.90
C SER A 1078 -43.97 7.57 107.03
N GLU A 1079 -44.24 6.77 105.99
CA GLU A 1079 -43.30 5.80 105.36
C GLU A 1079 -42.79 4.62 106.23
N ASP A 1080 -42.88 3.34 105.82
CA ASP A 1080 -43.38 2.72 104.59
C ASP A 1080 -43.81 1.26 104.88
N GLU A 1081 -45.06 0.88 104.59
CA GLU A 1081 -45.45 -0.54 104.41
C GLU A 1081 -46.33 -0.72 103.15
N ARG A 1082 -45.63 -0.87 102.02
CA ARG A 1082 -46.05 -1.36 100.69
C ARG A 1082 -44.74 -1.57 99.91
N THR A 1083 -44.53 -2.54 99.03
CA THR A 1083 -45.40 -3.40 98.20
C THR A 1083 -44.86 -4.84 98.18
N GLN A 1084 -45.73 -5.88 98.21
CA GLN A 1084 -46.16 -6.66 97.03
C GLN A 1084 -45.00 -7.09 96.10
N GLU A 1085 -44.66 -8.38 96.04
CA GLU A 1085 -45.35 -9.47 95.31
C GLU A 1085 -45.04 -9.49 93.81
N VAL A 1086 -44.75 -10.70 93.31
CA VAL A 1086 -44.39 -11.05 91.93
C VAL A 1086 -45.65 -11.58 91.24
N PRO A 1087 -46.01 -11.11 90.03
CA PRO A 1087 -45.98 -12.04 88.90
C PRO A 1087 -45.63 -11.42 87.51
N SER A 1088 -45.54 -12.34 86.55
CA SER A 1088 -45.26 -12.23 85.12
C SER A 1088 -46.06 -11.23 84.28
N THR A 1089 -45.43 -10.69 83.22
CA THR A 1089 -45.80 -10.68 81.77
C THR A 1089 -44.70 -9.89 81.00
N GLY A 1090 -44.49 -9.99 79.69
CA GLY A 1090 -45.10 -10.86 78.67
C GLY A 1090 -45.03 -10.27 77.25
N ASP A 1091 -43.84 -9.89 76.76
CA ASP A 1091 -43.56 -9.36 75.39
C ASP A 1091 -44.22 -7.97 75.10
N GLU A 1092 -44.25 -7.30 73.93
CA GLU A 1092 -43.91 -7.65 72.53
C GLU A 1092 -43.34 -6.43 71.72
N ASN A 1093 -44.06 -5.83 70.75
CA ASN A 1093 -43.59 -4.69 69.91
C ASN A 1093 -44.73 -3.84 69.31
N ASN A 1094 -44.47 -2.53 69.06
CA ASN A 1094 -44.51 -1.78 67.75
C ASN A 1094 -45.12 -0.32 67.72
N LEU A 1095 -44.42 0.64 67.07
CA LEU A 1095 -44.86 1.77 66.17
C LEU A 1095 -46.02 2.78 66.52
N ILE A 1096 -46.37 3.86 65.76
CA ILE A 1096 -46.00 4.41 64.41
C ILE A 1096 -45.74 5.94 64.34
N TYR A 1097 -45.21 6.34 63.17
CA TYR A 1097 -45.16 7.64 62.43
C TYR A 1097 -46.29 8.69 62.57
N PHE A 1098 -46.02 9.96 62.18
CA PHE A 1098 -46.47 10.55 60.87
C PHE A 1098 -46.05 12.02 60.58
N ALA A 1099 -45.98 12.34 59.26
CA ALA A 1099 -46.51 13.56 58.58
C ALA A 1099 -45.62 14.75 58.05
N ILE A 1100 -45.49 14.79 56.70
CA ILE A 1100 -46.05 15.81 55.74
C ILE A 1100 -45.27 17.07 55.22
N THR A 1101 -44.95 17.02 53.90
CA THR A 1101 -44.90 18.04 52.78
C THR A 1101 -44.09 19.36 52.80
N GLY A 1102 -43.55 19.79 51.63
CA GLY A 1102 -43.14 21.20 51.44
C GLY A 1102 -42.37 21.75 50.18
N ILE A 1103 -42.67 21.37 48.92
CA ILE A 1103 -42.65 22.22 47.68
C ILE A 1103 -41.43 23.13 47.25
N LEU A 1104 -41.09 23.05 45.94
CA LEU A 1104 -40.48 24.05 44.98
C LEU A 1104 -38.95 24.23 44.70
N SER A 1105 -38.64 24.07 43.40
CA SER A 1105 -37.81 24.91 42.48
C SER A 1105 -36.29 24.73 42.23
N VAL A 1106 -36.01 24.24 41.00
CA VAL A 1106 -35.16 24.84 39.93
C VAL A 1106 -33.61 24.76 39.97
N ALA A 1107 -33.10 23.99 38.98
CA ALA A 1107 -31.86 24.12 38.18
C ALA A 1107 -30.46 24.08 38.82
N GLY A 1108 -29.55 23.31 38.16
CA GLY A 1108 -28.19 23.80 37.93
C GLY A 1108 -27.01 22.83 38.11
N ILE A 1109 -26.71 22.04 37.07
CA ILE A 1109 -25.35 21.90 36.50
C ILE A 1109 -24.23 21.15 37.30
N LEU A 1110 -23.80 20.04 36.67
CA LEU A 1110 -22.46 19.44 36.54
C LEU A 1110 -21.79 18.54 37.62
N ALA A 1111 -21.11 17.55 37.03
CA ALA A 1111 -19.83 16.93 37.39
C ALA A 1111 -19.81 15.73 38.37
N MET A 1112 -19.65 14.54 37.78
CA MET A 1112 -19.28 13.31 38.49
C MET A 1112 -17.86 13.35 39.06
N ARG A 1113 -17.77 12.93 40.32
CA ARG A 1113 -16.78 12.01 40.90
C ARG A 1113 -15.48 11.74 40.12
N SER A 1114 -14.38 12.10 40.75
CA SER A 1114 -13.10 11.39 40.63
C SER A 1114 -13.07 10.11 41.46
N SER A 1115 -12.07 9.25 41.20
CA SER A 1115 -11.33 8.40 42.17
C SER A 1115 -12.07 7.29 42.96
N SER A 1116 -11.45 6.16 43.33
CA SER A 1116 -10.18 5.53 42.88
C SER A 1116 -9.95 4.16 43.55
N ARG A 1117 -9.33 3.23 42.81
CA ARG A 1117 -8.29 2.28 43.25
C ARG A 1117 -8.52 1.27 44.41
N ARG A 1118 -8.30 0.01 44.01
CA ARG A 1118 -7.33 -1.00 44.54
C ARG A 1118 -7.70 -1.94 45.71
N ARG A 1119 -7.48 -3.22 45.38
CA ARG A 1119 -7.03 -4.35 46.24
C ARG A 1119 -8.04 -4.81 47.30
N VAL A 1120 -8.16 -6.10 47.61
CA VAL A 1120 -7.25 -7.23 47.30
C VAL A 1120 -7.53 -7.87 45.94
#